data_AF-A0A2E3N875-F1
#
_entry.id   AF-A0A2E3N875-F1
#
_cell.length_a   1.000
_cell.length_b   1.000
_cell.length_c   1.000
_cell.angle_alpha   90.00
_cell.angle_beta   90.00
_cell.angle_gamma   90.00
#
_symmetry.space_group_name_H-M   'P 1'
#
loop_
_entity.id
_entity.type
_entity.pdbx_description
1 polymer ?
#
loop_
_entity_poly.entity_id
_entity_poly.type
_entity_poly.pdbx_seq_one_letter_code
_entity_poly.pdbx_strand_id
1 'polypeptide(L)'
;MIRHLLLILLAITGLHAENPFRVPEGFEIAQFAGDDLTHDTWAMTISEDGKVAVSGPGYIKVLLDTDNDGVADQAEVVFNKARNPHGLLWNGDDLLSVQPEGIFLHRTPPGETLPGGDPELFYKLPGGGGEHGPHGIRRGPDGWFYVACGNNTNISKGNITTATSPITDPSQGTILRISPDGKQSEVIAHGFRNQYDLAFNQHGHLFTFDSDGERDHQLPWYSYCRVFHIRVGGHHGWLLPGHQRSFNRPPYFFDSATRLNEIDRGSPTGVEVYRHTQFPEPYRDGLFFACWTYGRVYFTPLTPKGESYESHDHETFLEPVGNLGFAPSDLAVHPLTGDLYVSVGGRGTRGAVYRVSYPNGRKAAKPVALYETPRDWSIHKDRITAPAPLSPDQALTLFEKAKDPSTRLNAIRHLMLTMGDISTNEARRRIDAGYTANKPDALAGELRRRALFLMTEAFDPQDPGHPQQYEIARLLAMLKADTNAAMEGVASALTRSSHPTHDAHYLFCLSQMPGPRESVRDKIARGFLEIDRKIEERNLLTDRNWGVNLRDALKAQLEFDSGTADRMARSKKISPASVHLLSLLPEKDHRSMAQAMVSSPHGWNREALVFVEKHMPLPGLKPLLTTLRGAWKSAPQLRTDLAGFLSRHGTEEDRKIASEFQRPPTTRIDLTPFAEKMKIVDWEKGDSTRGQATYARYNCTTCHSGNRRLGPSLRNITKRFNRNDLFRHINEPNLSLSDLYKATQITTAEGVYIGMKVYSSEAQTILETGSNETIRFSRHDILSERSPNRSPMPAGLLLGASPEELADLYAYLEKL
;
A
#
# COMPACT_ATOMS: atom_id res chain seq x y z
N MET A 1 -18.74 61.28 -30.39
CA MET A 1 -18.57 60.49 -29.15
C MET A 1 -18.75 58.97 -29.34
N ILE A 2 -18.54 58.40 -30.55
CA ILE A 2 -18.82 56.95 -30.81
C ILE A 2 -17.54 56.15 -31.17
N ARG A 3 -16.36 56.79 -31.27
CA ARG A 3 -15.10 56.14 -31.65
C ARG A 3 -14.16 55.76 -30.49
N HIS A 4 -14.50 56.06 -29.24
CA HIS A 4 -13.65 55.74 -28.06
C HIS A 4 -14.22 54.64 -27.16
N LEU A 5 -15.47 54.20 -27.36
CA LEU A 5 -16.02 53.05 -26.63
C LEU A 5 -15.67 51.70 -27.26
N LEU A 6 -15.37 51.64 -28.57
CA LEU A 6 -15.06 50.37 -29.24
C LEU A 6 -13.63 49.86 -28.99
N LEU A 7 -12.71 50.73 -28.58
CA LEU A 7 -11.31 50.37 -28.29
C LEU A 7 -11.08 49.96 -26.83
N ILE A 8 -12.02 50.24 -25.93
CA ILE A 8 -11.96 49.83 -24.51
C ILE A 8 -12.70 48.50 -24.29
N LEU A 9 -13.62 48.11 -25.19
CA LEU A 9 -14.28 46.79 -25.13
C LEU A 9 -13.48 45.63 -25.76
N LEU A 10 -12.36 45.91 -26.43
CA LEU A 10 -11.46 44.91 -27.02
C LEU A 10 -10.25 44.59 -26.13
N ALA A 11 -10.19 45.13 -24.91
CA ALA A 11 -9.05 44.98 -23.99
C ALA A 11 -9.34 44.17 -22.71
N ILE A 12 -10.55 43.60 -22.53
CA ILE A 12 -10.90 42.84 -21.30
C ILE A 12 -11.68 41.55 -21.62
N THR A 13 -11.35 40.87 -22.71
CA THR A 13 -11.75 39.45 -22.90
C THR A 13 -10.59 38.64 -23.47
N GLY A 14 -9.40 38.80 -22.88
CA GLY A 14 -8.50 37.67 -22.75
C GLY A 14 -9.00 36.86 -21.57
N LEU A 15 -9.93 35.92 -21.80
CA LEU A 15 -10.07 34.80 -20.88
C LEU A 15 -8.67 34.18 -20.81
N HIS A 16 -7.90 34.51 -19.77
CA HIS A 16 -6.85 33.62 -19.31
C HIS A 16 -7.60 32.33 -19.00
N ALA A 17 -7.51 31.34 -19.89
CA ALA A 17 -7.86 29.99 -19.51
C ALA A 17 -7.03 29.72 -18.24
N GLU A 18 -7.69 29.54 -17.10
CA GLU A 18 -6.99 29.22 -15.86
C GLU A 18 -6.08 28.04 -16.17
N ASN A 19 -4.77 28.20 -15.94
CA ASN A 19 -3.81 27.12 -16.11
C ASN A 19 -4.34 25.94 -15.29
N PRO A 20 -4.62 24.77 -15.90
CA PRO A 20 -5.26 23.66 -15.21
C PRO A 20 -4.28 22.95 -14.25
N PHE A 21 -3.12 23.56 -13.99
CA PHE A 21 -2.08 23.13 -13.09
C PHE A 21 -1.63 24.28 -12.19
N ARG A 22 -1.24 23.92 -10.98
CA ARG A 22 -0.48 24.78 -10.08
C ARG A 22 0.99 24.37 -10.16
N VAL A 23 1.83 25.35 -10.49
CA VAL A 23 3.30 25.28 -10.50
C VAL A 23 3.86 26.46 -9.69
N PRO A 24 5.13 26.44 -9.25
CA PRO A 24 5.70 27.53 -8.49
C PRO A 24 5.80 28.81 -9.32
N GLU A 25 5.91 29.95 -8.65
CA GLU A 25 5.96 31.25 -9.33
C GLU A 25 7.12 31.33 -10.34
N GLY A 26 6.80 31.81 -11.54
CA GLY A 26 7.75 31.95 -12.65
C GLY A 26 7.97 30.68 -13.49
N PHE A 27 7.41 29.54 -13.08
CA PHE A 27 7.35 28.36 -13.94
C PHE A 27 6.13 28.40 -14.87
N GLU A 28 6.29 27.81 -16.05
CA GLU A 28 5.22 27.60 -17.02
C GLU A 28 5.09 26.10 -17.30
N ILE A 29 3.86 25.67 -17.60
CA ILE A 29 3.59 24.29 -18.00
C ILE A 29 2.77 24.29 -19.29
N ALA A 30 3.22 23.51 -20.26
CA ALA A 30 2.58 23.32 -21.55
C ALA A 30 2.44 21.83 -21.86
N GLN A 31 1.43 21.46 -22.63
CA GLN A 31 1.29 20.11 -23.13
C GLN A 31 2.25 19.91 -24.31
N PHE A 32 3.17 18.95 -24.19
CA PHE A 32 4.06 18.54 -25.28
C PHE A 32 3.40 17.52 -26.20
N ALA A 33 2.67 16.55 -25.67
CA ALA A 33 1.96 15.55 -26.47
C ALA A 33 0.62 15.16 -25.84
N GLY A 34 -0.35 14.82 -26.70
CA GLY A 34 -1.69 14.37 -26.29
C GLY A 34 -1.91 12.87 -26.28
N ASP A 35 -3.11 12.52 -25.83
CA ASP A 35 -3.59 11.14 -25.70
C ASP A 35 -3.68 10.42 -27.06
N ASP A 36 -3.91 11.20 -28.12
CA ASP A 36 -3.89 10.78 -29.52
C ASP A 36 -2.52 10.25 -29.96
N LEU A 37 -1.43 10.83 -29.45
CA LEU A 37 -0.07 10.38 -29.74
C LEU A 37 0.42 9.31 -28.75
N THR A 38 0.10 9.48 -27.47
CA THR A 38 0.56 8.60 -26.38
C THR A 38 -0.55 8.31 -25.37
N HIS A 39 -1.47 7.43 -25.73
CA HIS A 39 -2.51 6.96 -24.82
C HIS A 39 -1.95 6.10 -23.68
N ASP A 40 -2.39 6.33 -22.43
CA ASP A 40 -2.01 5.53 -21.26
C ASP A 40 -0.48 5.36 -21.10
N THR A 41 0.26 6.48 -21.05
CA THR A 41 1.74 6.47 -20.98
C THR A 41 2.26 5.89 -19.67
N TRP A 42 3.16 4.90 -19.74
CA TRP A 42 3.72 4.18 -18.58
C TRP A 42 5.14 4.58 -18.21
N ALA A 43 6.02 4.81 -19.20
CA ALA A 43 7.40 5.24 -18.98
C ALA A 43 7.84 6.21 -20.08
N MET A 44 8.88 7.00 -19.80
CA MET A 44 9.43 8.01 -20.71
C MET A 44 10.94 8.13 -20.55
N THR A 45 11.64 8.40 -21.66
CA THR A 45 13.06 8.76 -21.62
C THR A 45 13.40 9.74 -22.74
N ILE A 46 14.41 10.58 -22.55
CA ILE A 46 14.84 11.59 -23.51
C ILE A 46 16.30 11.33 -23.87
N SER A 47 16.61 11.24 -25.16
CA SER A 47 17.98 11.01 -25.65
C SER A 47 18.83 12.28 -25.51
N GLU A 48 20.15 12.15 -25.63
CA GLU A 48 21.08 13.30 -25.56
C GLU A 48 20.79 14.38 -26.61
N ASP A 49 20.25 13.99 -27.78
CA ASP A 49 19.83 14.88 -28.87
C ASP A 49 18.37 15.35 -28.76
N GLY A 50 17.62 14.97 -27.72
CA GLY A 50 16.29 15.50 -27.40
C GLY A 50 15.09 14.68 -27.89
N LYS A 51 15.27 13.47 -28.42
CA LYS A 51 14.16 12.60 -28.84
C LYS A 51 13.44 12.03 -27.62
N VAL A 52 12.12 12.21 -27.56
CA VAL A 52 11.28 11.76 -26.45
C VAL A 52 10.68 10.40 -26.79
N ALA A 53 11.15 9.34 -26.12
CA ALA A 53 10.57 8.00 -26.23
C ALA A 53 9.57 7.75 -25.10
N VAL A 54 8.44 7.11 -25.42
CA VAL A 54 7.36 6.78 -24.50
C VAL A 54 6.89 5.34 -24.69
N SER A 55 6.36 4.74 -23.63
CA SER A 55 5.73 3.42 -23.69
C SER A 55 4.32 3.43 -23.12
N GLY A 56 3.54 2.41 -23.44
CA GLY A 56 2.20 2.18 -22.90
C GLY A 56 1.67 0.78 -23.21
N PRO A 57 0.35 0.55 -23.14
CA PRO A 57 -0.25 -0.77 -23.40
C PRO A 57 0.07 -1.29 -24.79
N GLY A 58 1.03 -2.21 -24.88
CA GLY A 58 1.41 -2.86 -26.13
C GLY A 58 2.41 -2.10 -26.99
N TYR A 59 2.79 -0.86 -26.64
CA TYR A 59 3.58 -0.01 -27.54
C TYR A 59 4.82 0.61 -26.89
N ILE A 60 5.79 0.92 -27.74
CA ILE A 60 6.91 1.84 -27.53
C ILE A 60 6.96 2.76 -28.75
N LYS A 61 7.01 4.08 -28.53
CA LYS A 61 6.97 5.11 -29.58
C LYS A 61 8.02 6.19 -29.30
N VAL A 62 8.38 6.94 -30.34
CA VAL A 62 9.11 8.21 -30.23
C VAL A 62 8.18 9.35 -30.69
N LEU A 63 8.06 10.38 -29.86
CA LEU A 63 7.27 11.57 -30.12
C LEU A 63 8.12 12.59 -30.86
N LEU A 64 7.59 13.15 -31.95
CA LEU A 64 8.28 14.06 -32.85
C LEU A 64 7.55 15.39 -32.92
N ASP A 65 8.30 16.46 -32.73
CA ASP A 65 7.93 17.84 -33.03
C ASP A 65 8.60 18.18 -34.38
N THR A 66 7.82 18.12 -35.46
CA THR A 66 8.34 18.21 -36.84
C THR A 66 8.41 19.64 -37.34
N ASP A 67 7.69 20.57 -36.72
CA ASP A 67 7.70 22.00 -37.05
C ASP A 67 8.49 22.88 -36.05
N ASN A 68 9.00 22.27 -34.98
CA ASN A 68 9.78 22.90 -33.89
C ASN A 68 9.01 23.97 -33.12
N ASP A 69 7.70 23.84 -32.96
CA ASP A 69 6.88 24.75 -32.16
C ASP A 69 6.91 24.44 -30.65
N GLY A 70 7.54 23.33 -30.27
CA GLY A 70 7.65 22.84 -28.90
C GLY A 70 6.52 21.90 -28.48
N VAL A 71 5.70 21.42 -29.42
CA VAL A 71 4.63 20.44 -29.25
C VAL A 71 4.84 19.31 -30.26
N ALA A 72 4.77 18.07 -29.82
CA ALA A 72 4.82 16.92 -30.72
C ALA A 72 3.53 16.82 -31.53
N ASP A 73 3.68 16.71 -32.86
CA ASP A 73 2.60 16.54 -33.83
C ASP A 73 2.56 15.10 -34.41
N GLN A 74 3.62 14.32 -34.23
CA GLN A 74 3.73 12.96 -34.76
C GLN A 74 4.28 11.98 -33.71
N ALA A 75 3.94 10.69 -33.86
CA ALA A 75 4.49 9.62 -33.04
C ALA A 75 4.88 8.42 -33.91
N GLU A 76 6.17 8.07 -33.90
CA GLU A 76 6.73 6.93 -34.61
C GLU A 76 6.76 5.69 -33.74
N VAL A 77 6.32 4.55 -34.28
CA VAL A 77 6.24 3.29 -33.53
C VAL A 77 7.56 2.55 -33.62
N VAL A 78 8.25 2.42 -32.48
CA VAL A 78 9.45 1.59 -32.34
C VAL A 78 9.07 0.11 -32.29
N PHE A 79 8.07 -0.22 -31.46
CA PHE A 79 7.63 -1.60 -31.26
C PHE A 79 6.17 -1.65 -30.80
N ASN A 80 5.35 -2.55 -31.35
CA ASN A 80 3.89 -2.64 -31.07
C ASN A 80 3.44 -3.97 -30.46
N LYS A 81 4.37 -4.75 -29.90
CA LYS A 81 4.10 -6.01 -29.18
C LYS A 81 4.72 -6.01 -27.78
N ALA A 82 4.97 -4.83 -27.22
CA ALA A 82 5.60 -4.69 -25.91
C ALA A 82 4.69 -5.26 -24.81
N ARG A 83 5.26 -5.94 -23.81
CA ARG A 83 4.52 -6.52 -22.68
C ARG A 83 4.93 -5.83 -21.39
N ASN A 84 4.07 -4.96 -20.86
CA ASN A 84 4.35 -4.16 -19.66
C ASN A 84 5.72 -3.44 -19.70
N PRO A 85 6.01 -2.63 -20.75
CA PRO A 85 7.26 -1.86 -20.85
C PRO A 85 7.27 -0.69 -19.84
N HIS A 86 7.63 -0.95 -18.58
CA HIS A 86 7.60 0.03 -17.49
C HIS A 86 8.93 0.74 -17.24
N GLY A 87 9.93 0.56 -18.10
CA GLY A 87 11.18 1.31 -18.03
C GLY A 87 11.75 1.49 -19.43
N LEU A 88 12.30 2.67 -19.70
CA LEU A 88 12.96 3.00 -20.96
C LEU A 88 14.30 3.70 -20.69
N LEU A 89 15.30 3.44 -21.52
CA LEU A 89 16.58 4.15 -21.47
C LEU A 89 17.23 4.18 -22.84
N TRP A 90 17.57 5.37 -23.33
CA TRP A 90 18.42 5.51 -24.51
C TRP A 90 19.84 5.00 -24.25
N ASN A 91 20.40 4.27 -25.21
CA ASN A 91 21.72 3.68 -25.17
C ASN A 91 22.49 4.04 -26.45
N GLY A 92 22.94 5.29 -26.54
CA GLY A 92 23.34 5.88 -27.81
C GLY A 92 22.10 6.08 -28.68
N ASP A 93 22.16 5.65 -29.94
CA ASP A 93 21.02 5.68 -30.86
C ASP A 93 20.04 4.52 -30.64
N ASP A 94 20.42 3.49 -29.89
CA ASP A 94 19.56 2.34 -29.57
C ASP A 94 18.68 2.64 -28.34
N LEU A 95 17.60 1.88 -28.16
CA LEU A 95 16.69 2.02 -27.01
C LEU A 95 16.59 0.72 -26.20
N LEU A 96 16.74 0.81 -24.88
CA LEU A 96 16.46 -0.29 -23.96
C LEU A 96 15.03 -0.16 -23.41
N SER A 97 14.35 -1.29 -23.26
CA SER A 97 13.05 -1.37 -22.59
C SER A 97 13.07 -2.46 -21.51
N VAL A 98 12.54 -2.14 -20.33
CA VAL A 98 12.38 -3.08 -19.21
C VAL A 98 10.97 -3.64 -19.24
N GLN A 99 10.89 -4.96 -19.36
CA GLN A 99 9.65 -5.73 -19.40
C GLN A 99 9.75 -6.89 -18.38
N PRO A 100 8.63 -7.52 -17.99
CA PRO A 100 8.65 -8.55 -16.94
C PRO A 100 9.62 -9.71 -17.23
N GLU A 101 9.76 -10.08 -18.50
CA GLU A 101 10.62 -11.19 -18.92
C GLU A 101 12.09 -10.84 -19.06
N GLY A 102 12.46 -9.55 -19.05
CA GLY A 102 13.82 -9.10 -19.29
C GLY A 102 13.95 -7.66 -19.78
N ILE A 103 15.20 -7.28 -20.02
CA ILE A 103 15.58 -6.03 -20.67
C ILE A 103 15.79 -6.33 -22.14
N PHE A 104 15.17 -5.53 -23.00
CA PHE A 104 15.15 -5.72 -24.45
C PHE A 104 15.80 -4.52 -25.15
N LEU A 105 16.69 -4.80 -26.08
CA LEU A 105 17.41 -3.81 -26.89
C LEU A 105 16.73 -3.67 -28.26
N HIS A 106 16.28 -2.45 -28.56
CA HIS A 106 15.73 -2.04 -29.85
C HIS A 106 16.84 -1.33 -30.62
N ARG A 107 17.31 -1.97 -31.69
CA ARG A 107 18.40 -1.46 -32.51
C ARG A 107 17.93 -0.37 -33.46
N THR A 108 18.77 0.63 -33.68
CA THR A 108 18.62 1.56 -34.81
C THR A 108 19.28 0.96 -36.05
N PRO A 109 18.50 0.67 -37.12
CA PRO A 109 19.05 0.12 -38.35
C PRO A 109 20.06 1.10 -39.00
N PRO A 110 21.08 0.59 -39.72
CA PRO A 110 22.02 1.46 -40.41
C PRO A 110 21.34 2.44 -41.38
N GLY A 111 21.60 3.74 -41.21
CA GLY A 111 21.03 4.81 -42.03
C GLY A 111 19.68 5.36 -41.52
N GLU A 112 19.08 4.73 -40.51
CA GLU A 112 17.90 5.25 -39.83
C GLU A 112 18.30 6.13 -38.64
N THR A 113 17.35 6.95 -38.17
CA THR A 113 17.54 7.86 -37.02
C THR A 113 16.80 7.41 -35.76
N LEU A 114 15.95 6.40 -35.89
CA LEU A 114 15.10 5.86 -34.82
C LEU A 114 15.23 4.33 -34.74
N PRO A 115 15.10 3.75 -33.53
CA PRO A 115 15.11 2.31 -33.33
C PRO A 115 13.87 1.65 -33.91
N GLY A 116 13.98 0.38 -34.31
CA GLY A 116 12.86 -0.38 -34.83
C GLY A 116 13.14 -1.87 -35.05
N GLY A 117 12.10 -2.61 -35.41
CA GLY A 117 12.15 -4.06 -35.63
C GLY A 117 11.87 -4.89 -34.37
N ASP A 118 12.17 -6.18 -34.43
CA ASP A 118 12.03 -7.07 -33.28
C ASP A 118 13.22 -6.90 -32.32
N PRO A 119 13.00 -6.72 -31.01
CA PRO A 119 14.08 -6.44 -30.08
C PRO A 119 14.91 -7.68 -29.71
N GLU A 120 16.18 -7.44 -29.38
CA GLU A 120 17.10 -8.43 -28.84
C GLU A 120 16.91 -8.55 -27.32
N LEU A 121 16.91 -9.77 -26.76
CA LEU A 121 16.97 -9.94 -25.30
C LEU A 121 18.37 -9.57 -24.81
N PHE A 122 18.50 -8.41 -24.15
CA PHE A 122 19.75 -7.93 -23.58
C PHE A 122 20.08 -8.61 -22.24
N TYR A 123 19.08 -8.73 -21.36
CA TYR A 123 19.24 -9.37 -20.05
C TYR A 123 17.97 -10.07 -19.62
N LYS A 124 18.07 -11.32 -19.14
CA LYS A 124 16.92 -12.09 -18.66
C LYS A 124 16.60 -11.75 -17.20
N LEU A 125 15.35 -11.37 -16.93
CA LEU A 125 14.84 -11.20 -15.56
C LEU A 125 13.97 -12.42 -15.17
N PRO A 126 13.81 -12.71 -13.87
CA PRO A 126 13.05 -13.88 -13.41
C PRO A 126 11.58 -13.86 -13.81
N GLY A 127 11.00 -12.69 -14.09
CA GLY A 127 9.57 -12.53 -14.27
C GLY A 127 8.99 -11.52 -13.28
N GLY A 128 7.67 -11.59 -13.07
CA GLY A 128 6.93 -10.65 -12.22
C GLY A 128 6.35 -9.50 -13.02
N GLY A 129 5.17 -9.71 -13.59
CA GLY A 129 4.42 -8.66 -14.27
C GLY A 129 3.57 -7.82 -13.32
N GLY A 130 2.86 -6.85 -13.89
CA GLY A 130 1.99 -5.95 -13.13
C GLY A 130 2.74 -4.82 -12.45
N GLU A 131 2.10 -4.18 -11.48
CA GLU A 131 2.57 -2.91 -10.91
C GLU A 131 3.81 -3.01 -10.02
N HIS A 132 4.23 -4.21 -9.61
CA HIS A 132 5.36 -4.44 -8.70
C HIS A 132 6.50 -5.23 -9.37
N GLY A 133 6.54 -5.17 -10.71
CA GLY A 133 7.54 -5.83 -11.53
C GLY A 133 8.85 -5.05 -11.63
N PRO A 134 9.69 -5.37 -12.63
CA PRO A 134 10.85 -4.55 -12.97
C PRO A 134 10.40 -3.30 -13.74
N HIS A 135 10.95 -2.14 -13.38
CA HIS A 135 10.50 -0.83 -13.86
C HIS A 135 11.68 0.02 -14.35
N GLY A 136 11.93 1.19 -13.74
CA GLY A 136 12.93 2.16 -14.16
C GLY A 136 14.34 1.59 -14.31
N ILE A 137 15.05 2.09 -15.32
CA ILE A 137 16.44 1.73 -15.62
C ILE A 137 17.25 3.01 -15.86
N ARG A 138 18.40 3.12 -15.20
CA ARG A 138 19.37 4.21 -15.47
C ARG A 138 20.76 3.65 -15.70
N ARG A 139 21.53 4.34 -16.55
CA ARG A 139 22.97 4.14 -16.65
C ARG A 139 23.64 4.92 -15.52
N GLY A 140 24.33 4.19 -14.65
CA GLY A 140 25.11 4.79 -13.57
C GLY A 140 26.39 5.45 -14.08
N PRO A 141 27.02 6.29 -13.25
CA PRO A 141 28.25 6.98 -13.62
C PRO A 141 29.44 6.04 -13.91
N ASP A 142 29.39 4.81 -13.42
CA ASP A 142 30.39 3.77 -13.70
C ASP A 142 30.12 3.00 -15.00
N GLY A 143 29.10 3.42 -15.75
CA GLY A 143 28.68 2.83 -17.01
C GLY A 143 27.78 1.61 -16.88
N TRP A 144 27.55 1.08 -15.68
CA TRP A 144 26.66 -0.07 -15.46
C TRP A 144 25.19 0.37 -15.48
N PHE A 145 24.29 -0.58 -15.73
CA PHE A 145 22.85 -0.35 -15.69
C PHE A 145 22.29 -0.65 -14.30
N TYR A 146 21.38 0.18 -13.82
CA TYR A 146 20.72 0.07 -12.53
C TYR A 146 19.23 -0.05 -12.77
N VAL A 147 18.62 -1.13 -12.29
CA VAL A 147 17.22 -1.47 -12.55
C VAL A 147 16.45 -1.54 -11.24
N ALA A 148 15.35 -0.80 -11.18
CA ALA A 148 14.37 -0.87 -10.12
C ALA A 148 13.57 -2.17 -10.26
N CYS A 149 13.76 -3.10 -9.33
CA CYS A 149 12.99 -4.35 -9.30
C CYS A 149 12.09 -4.36 -8.07
N GLY A 150 10.77 -4.27 -8.29
CA GLY A 150 9.78 -4.41 -7.22
C GLY A 150 9.80 -5.80 -6.59
N ASN A 151 9.07 -5.97 -5.50
CA ASN A 151 9.07 -7.22 -4.74
C ASN A 151 8.46 -8.41 -5.50
N ASN A 152 7.70 -8.18 -6.58
CA ASN A 152 7.19 -9.25 -7.44
C ASN A 152 8.16 -9.65 -8.55
N THR A 153 9.26 -8.92 -8.77
CA THR A 153 10.32 -9.36 -9.73
C THR A 153 11.04 -10.62 -9.26
N ASN A 154 11.02 -10.90 -7.94
CA ASN A 154 11.61 -12.10 -7.34
C ASN A 154 13.11 -12.28 -7.62
N ILE A 155 13.89 -11.19 -7.61
CA ILE A 155 15.36 -11.28 -7.64
C ILE A 155 15.83 -12.08 -6.42
N SER A 156 16.62 -13.12 -6.68
CA SER A 156 17.14 -14.06 -5.69
C SER A 156 18.65 -14.23 -5.82
N LYS A 157 19.27 -15.01 -4.93
CA LYS A 157 20.70 -15.36 -5.04
C LYS A 157 21.11 -15.95 -6.40
N GLY A 158 20.19 -16.61 -7.11
CA GLY A 158 20.45 -17.19 -8.42
C GLY A 158 20.59 -16.16 -9.54
N ASN A 159 20.23 -14.90 -9.29
CA ASN A 159 20.32 -13.79 -10.24
C ASN A 159 21.60 -12.97 -10.09
N ILE A 160 22.45 -13.32 -9.12
CA ILE A 160 23.72 -12.67 -8.86
C ILE A 160 24.82 -13.51 -9.52
N THR A 161 25.56 -12.91 -10.44
CA THR A 161 26.62 -13.64 -11.17
C THR A 161 28.03 -13.29 -10.69
N THR A 162 28.16 -12.31 -9.78
CA THR A 162 29.45 -11.86 -9.26
C THR A 162 29.58 -12.16 -7.76
N ALA A 163 30.79 -12.57 -7.35
CA ALA A 163 31.11 -12.79 -5.94
C ALA A 163 31.25 -11.48 -5.13
N THR A 164 31.39 -10.35 -5.81
CA THR A 164 31.57 -9.01 -5.23
C THR A 164 30.27 -8.29 -4.92
N SER A 165 29.12 -8.91 -5.22
CA SER A 165 27.80 -8.37 -4.95
C SER A 165 27.67 -8.00 -3.46
N PRO A 166 27.30 -6.75 -3.13
CA PRO A 166 27.12 -6.31 -1.75
C PRO A 166 26.10 -7.15 -0.96
N ILE A 167 25.06 -7.62 -1.64
CA ILE A 167 24.03 -8.49 -1.10
C ILE A 167 24.06 -9.80 -1.87
N THR A 168 24.17 -10.93 -1.17
CA THR A 168 24.25 -12.28 -1.77
C THR A 168 22.95 -13.08 -1.61
N ASP A 169 22.09 -12.67 -0.68
CA ASP A 169 20.77 -13.28 -0.44
C ASP A 169 19.71 -12.17 -0.21
N PRO A 170 19.13 -11.62 -1.29
CA PRO A 170 18.19 -10.51 -1.17
C PRO A 170 16.86 -10.93 -0.54
N SER A 171 16.24 -10.03 0.25
CA SER A 171 15.02 -10.33 1.02
C SER A 171 13.75 -10.11 0.19
N GLN A 172 13.53 -8.87 -0.23
CA GLN A 172 12.45 -8.35 -1.08
C GLN A 172 13.03 -7.24 -1.95
N GLY A 173 12.26 -6.77 -2.94
CA GLY A 173 12.52 -5.66 -3.88
C GLY A 173 13.95 -5.12 -3.92
N THR A 174 14.59 -5.17 -5.08
CA THR A 174 16.04 -4.93 -5.21
C THR A 174 16.33 -3.82 -6.18
N ILE A 175 17.49 -3.18 -6.01
CA ILE A 175 18.14 -2.49 -7.12
C ILE A 175 19.17 -3.45 -7.70
N LEU A 176 18.89 -3.93 -8.91
CA LEU A 176 19.77 -4.84 -9.64
C LEU A 176 20.72 -4.00 -10.50
N ARG A 177 22.02 -4.27 -10.39
CA ARG A 177 23.04 -3.61 -11.18
C ARG A 177 23.61 -4.60 -12.19
N ILE A 178 23.67 -4.24 -13.47
CA ILE A 178 24.03 -5.10 -14.59
C ILE A 178 25.18 -4.48 -15.39
N SER A 179 26.17 -5.27 -15.80
CA SER A 179 27.30 -4.76 -16.57
C SER A 179 26.87 -4.23 -17.95
N PRO A 180 27.65 -3.31 -18.56
CA PRO A 180 27.33 -2.75 -19.87
C PRO A 180 27.13 -3.80 -20.98
N ASP A 181 27.76 -4.97 -20.84
CA ASP A 181 27.66 -6.09 -21.78
C ASP A 181 26.59 -7.14 -21.38
N GLY A 182 25.85 -6.91 -20.29
CA GLY A 182 24.78 -7.79 -19.82
C GLY A 182 25.24 -9.10 -19.15
N LYS A 183 26.54 -9.33 -18.96
CA LYS A 183 27.07 -10.62 -18.48
C LYS A 183 27.20 -10.73 -16.97
N GLN A 184 27.35 -9.60 -16.27
CA GLN A 184 27.55 -9.56 -14.82
C GLN A 184 26.39 -8.85 -14.13
N SER A 185 26.04 -9.32 -12.94
CA SER A 185 25.02 -8.71 -12.09
C SER A 185 25.40 -8.71 -10.60
N GLU A 186 24.99 -7.65 -9.93
CA GLU A 186 25.13 -7.39 -8.50
C GLU A 186 23.79 -6.89 -7.94
N VAL A 187 23.48 -7.24 -6.69
CA VAL A 187 22.41 -6.59 -5.93
C VAL A 187 23.05 -5.58 -4.99
N ILE A 188 22.81 -4.30 -5.25
CA ILE A 188 23.43 -3.21 -4.48
C ILE A 188 22.57 -2.80 -3.28
N ALA A 189 21.26 -2.99 -3.34
CA ALA A 189 20.31 -2.64 -2.29
C ALA A 189 19.10 -3.56 -2.37
N HIS A 190 18.48 -3.83 -1.22
CA HIS A 190 17.27 -4.66 -1.14
C HIS A 190 16.31 -4.12 -0.07
N GLY A 191 15.15 -4.77 0.07
CA GLY A 191 14.15 -4.44 1.06
C GLY A 191 13.21 -3.34 0.61
N PHE A 192 12.91 -3.27 -0.69
CA PHE A 192 11.88 -2.40 -1.23
C PHE A 192 10.58 -3.15 -1.47
N ARG A 193 9.48 -2.42 -1.56
CA ARG A 193 8.19 -2.98 -1.97
C ARG A 193 8.01 -2.84 -3.47
N ASN A 194 8.01 -1.61 -3.94
CA ASN A 194 7.80 -1.22 -5.32
C ASN A 194 8.32 0.19 -5.54
N GLN A 195 9.63 0.29 -5.59
CA GLN A 195 10.35 1.46 -6.01
C GLN A 195 10.29 1.52 -7.53
N TYR A 196 9.54 2.48 -8.08
CA TYR A 196 9.17 2.46 -9.50
C TYR A 196 10.28 3.00 -10.40
N ASP A 197 11.00 4.03 -9.95
CA ASP A 197 12.10 4.63 -10.69
C ASP A 197 13.25 5.05 -9.77
N LEU A 198 14.40 5.38 -10.37
CA LEU A 198 15.63 5.74 -9.69
C LEU A 198 16.39 6.83 -10.46
N ALA A 199 17.12 7.68 -9.75
CA ALA A 199 17.88 8.77 -10.34
C ALA A 199 19.23 9.01 -9.63
N PHE A 200 20.24 9.39 -10.40
CA PHE A 200 21.55 9.79 -9.89
C PHE A 200 21.65 11.31 -9.82
N ASN A 201 22.19 11.83 -8.72
CA ASN A 201 22.56 13.23 -8.64
C ASN A 201 23.95 13.51 -9.25
N GLN A 202 24.38 14.77 -9.29
CA GLN A 202 25.68 15.17 -9.89
C GLN A 202 26.90 14.56 -9.18
N HIS A 203 26.74 14.07 -7.95
CA HIS A 203 27.78 13.43 -7.16
C HIS A 203 27.86 11.91 -7.35
N GLY A 204 26.93 11.31 -8.10
CA GLY A 204 26.85 9.87 -8.30
C GLY A 204 26.11 9.11 -7.21
N HIS A 205 25.42 9.82 -6.30
CA HIS A 205 24.53 9.22 -5.31
C HIS A 205 23.19 8.84 -5.95
N LEU A 206 22.65 7.70 -5.53
CA LEU A 206 21.44 7.12 -6.11
C LEU A 206 20.23 7.35 -5.19
N PHE A 207 19.09 7.71 -5.77
CA PHE A 207 17.84 7.96 -5.05
C PHE A 207 16.70 7.17 -5.65
N THR A 208 15.70 6.87 -4.83
CA THR A 208 14.46 6.20 -5.28
C THR A 208 13.28 6.56 -4.39
N PHE A 209 12.08 6.22 -4.87
CA PHE A 209 10.82 6.42 -4.16
C PHE A 209 10.01 5.11 -4.12
N ASP A 210 9.81 4.55 -2.92
CA ASP A 210 9.24 3.23 -2.67
C ASP A 210 7.81 3.27 -2.11
N SER A 211 6.99 2.30 -2.51
CA SER A 211 5.55 2.24 -2.17
C SER A 211 5.29 2.05 -0.67
N ASP A 212 4.09 2.49 -0.29
CA ASP A 212 3.50 2.31 1.03
C ASP A 212 2.99 0.88 1.26
N GLY A 213 2.32 0.64 2.39
CA GLY A 213 1.53 -0.55 2.66
C GLY A 213 0.04 -0.24 2.61
N GLU A 214 -0.53 0.05 1.44
CA GLU A 214 -1.86 0.66 1.28
C GLU A 214 -3.00 -0.09 1.98
N ARG A 215 -2.85 -1.40 2.20
CA ARG A 215 -3.88 -2.22 2.86
C ARG A 215 -3.97 -2.00 4.36
N ASP A 216 -2.88 -1.52 4.95
CA ASP A 216 -2.77 -1.18 6.36
C ASP A 216 -2.96 0.33 6.58
N HIS A 217 -3.38 1.08 5.55
CA HIS A 217 -3.71 2.50 5.69
C HIS A 217 -4.77 2.68 6.79
N GLN A 218 -4.50 3.61 7.71
CA GLN A 218 -5.23 3.85 8.98
C GLN A 218 -4.87 2.90 10.14
N LEU A 219 -3.98 1.92 9.96
CA LEU A 219 -3.51 1.07 11.05
C LEU A 219 -2.23 1.64 11.69
N PRO A 220 -1.97 1.44 13.00
CA PRO A 220 -0.79 1.99 13.68
C PRO A 220 0.58 1.56 13.11
N TRP A 221 0.65 0.49 12.33
CA TRP A 221 1.87 -0.01 11.65
C TRP A 221 1.88 0.30 10.15
N TYR A 222 1.01 1.22 9.71
CA TYR A 222 1.00 1.68 8.34
C TYR A 222 2.41 2.11 7.91
N SER A 223 2.83 1.57 6.77
CA SER A 223 4.14 1.88 6.19
C SER A 223 3.94 2.92 5.12
N TYR A 224 4.45 4.13 5.34
CA TYR A 224 4.40 5.24 4.39
C TYR A 224 5.09 4.93 3.06
N CYS A 225 4.77 5.72 2.03
CA CYS A 225 5.63 5.86 0.85
C CYS A 225 6.95 6.50 1.29
N ARG A 226 8.09 6.05 0.75
CA ARG A 226 9.42 6.35 1.33
C ARG A 226 10.41 6.77 0.26
N VAL A 227 11.03 7.93 0.46
CA VAL A 227 12.15 8.40 -0.36
C VAL A 227 13.46 8.00 0.30
N PHE A 228 14.39 7.46 -0.49
CA PHE A 228 15.68 6.99 0.01
C PHE A 228 16.84 7.60 -0.79
N HIS A 229 17.90 7.97 -0.07
CA HIS A 229 19.26 7.91 -0.59
C HIS A 229 19.74 6.45 -0.42
N ILE A 230 20.11 5.81 -1.52
CA ILE A 230 20.43 4.38 -1.53
C ILE A 230 21.73 4.10 -0.81
N ARG A 231 21.67 3.18 0.16
CA ARG A 231 22.87 2.64 0.83
C ARG A 231 23.27 1.31 0.24
N VAL A 232 24.51 1.22 -0.21
CA VAL A 232 25.03 -0.01 -0.81
C VAL A 232 25.20 -1.08 0.27
N GLY A 233 24.55 -2.22 0.07
CA GLY A 233 24.40 -3.29 1.05
C GLY A 233 23.26 -3.07 2.05
N GLY A 234 22.58 -1.94 2.01
CA GLY A 234 21.56 -1.55 2.99
C GLY A 234 20.18 -2.19 2.75
N HIS A 235 19.44 -2.39 3.85
CA HIS A 235 18.07 -2.86 3.82
C HIS A 235 17.08 -1.69 3.92
N HIS A 236 16.17 -1.55 2.96
CA HIS A 236 15.26 -0.38 2.86
C HIS A 236 13.88 -0.64 3.50
N GLY A 237 13.90 -1.53 4.49
CA GLY A 237 12.81 -1.82 5.40
C GLY A 237 11.72 -2.82 4.97
N TRP A 238 11.35 -2.99 3.70
CA TRP A 238 10.25 -3.90 3.31
C TRP A 238 10.63 -5.38 3.33
N LEU A 239 9.76 -6.26 3.88
CA LEU A 239 10.16 -7.63 4.25
C LEU A 239 9.26 -8.76 3.78
N LEU A 240 8.05 -8.44 3.33
CA LEU A 240 7.04 -9.45 3.00
C LEU A 240 6.78 -9.45 1.48
N PRO A 241 6.68 -10.63 0.84
CA PRO A 241 6.35 -10.74 -0.57
C PRO A 241 4.88 -10.41 -0.78
N GLY A 242 4.61 -9.91 -1.98
CA GLY A 242 3.27 -9.57 -2.42
C GLY A 242 2.66 -8.41 -1.64
N HIS A 243 1.33 -8.40 -1.64
CA HIS A 243 0.54 -7.24 -1.22
C HIS A 243 -0.27 -7.49 0.07
N GLN A 244 -0.26 -8.72 0.62
CA GLN A 244 -1.26 -9.15 1.61
C GLN A 244 -0.96 -8.73 3.05
N ARG A 245 0.27 -8.31 3.36
CA ARG A 245 0.69 -7.85 4.69
C ARG A 245 1.72 -6.73 4.53
N SER A 246 1.59 -5.63 5.27
CA SER A 246 2.63 -4.60 5.32
C SER A 246 3.42 -4.78 6.60
N PHE A 247 4.65 -5.27 6.45
CA PHE A 247 5.63 -5.15 7.51
C PHE A 247 6.91 -4.57 6.94
N ASN A 248 7.18 -3.36 7.39
CA ASN A 248 8.36 -2.58 7.07
C ASN A 248 9.17 -2.43 8.37
N ARG A 249 10.48 -2.68 8.32
CA ARG A 249 11.36 -2.43 9.46
C ARG A 249 11.26 -0.96 9.82
N PRO A 250 10.89 -0.64 11.07
CA PRO A 250 10.92 0.73 11.55
C PRO A 250 12.28 1.38 11.28
N PRO A 251 12.33 2.71 10.99
CA PRO A 251 13.57 3.39 10.65
C PRO A 251 14.66 3.27 11.71
N TYR A 252 14.27 3.02 12.97
CA TYR A 252 15.19 2.87 14.08
C TYR A 252 15.96 1.54 14.08
N PHE A 253 15.67 0.57 13.21
CA PHE A 253 16.45 -0.67 13.12
C PHE A 253 17.86 -0.36 12.63
N PHE A 254 18.87 -0.95 13.28
CA PHE A 254 20.29 -0.62 13.06
C PHE A 254 20.77 -0.87 11.63
N ASP A 255 20.17 -1.83 10.91
CA ASP A 255 20.50 -2.19 9.53
C ASP A 255 19.50 -1.63 8.50
N SER A 256 18.58 -0.77 8.94
CA SER A 256 17.61 -0.12 8.05
C SER A 256 18.16 1.19 7.52
N ALA A 257 18.06 1.37 6.20
CA ALA A 257 18.46 2.60 5.55
C ALA A 257 17.62 3.79 6.05
N THR A 258 18.28 4.93 6.25
CA THR A 258 17.63 6.18 6.63
C THR A 258 16.64 6.61 5.54
N ARG A 259 15.41 6.93 5.94
CA ARG A 259 14.37 7.50 5.07
C ARG A 259 14.62 9.00 4.96
N LEU A 260 14.74 9.53 3.75
CA LEU A 260 14.91 10.98 3.53
C LEU A 260 13.59 11.72 3.67
N ASN A 261 12.51 11.11 3.17
CA ASN A 261 11.18 11.68 3.20
C ASN A 261 10.14 10.56 3.33
N GLU A 262 9.02 10.86 3.96
CA GLU A 262 7.86 9.98 4.06
C GLU A 262 6.64 10.72 3.53
N ILE A 263 5.95 10.10 2.57
CA ILE A 263 4.68 10.60 2.07
C ILE A 263 3.61 9.63 2.55
N ASP A 264 2.45 10.18 2.92
CA ASP A 264 1.26 9.38 3.18
C ASP A 264 0.89 8.51 1.96
N ARG A 265 -0.24 7.82 2.04
CA ARG A 265 -0.72 6.89 1.01
C ARG A 265 -0.52 7.37 -0.40
N GLY A 266 0.27 6.64 -1.18
CA GLY A 266 0.60 7.03 -2.54
C GLY A 266 0.85 5.88 -3.47
N SER A 267 1.17 6.23 -4.71
CA SER A 267 1.67 5.29 -5.72
C SER A 267 2.88 5.95 -6.37
N PRO A 268 4.10 5.63 -5.90
CA PRO A 268 5.34 6.12 -6.49
C PRO A 268 5.46 5.81 -7.97
N THR A 269 5.94 6.78 -8.73
CA THR A 269 6.23 6.64 -10.15
C THR A 269 7.60 7.26 -10.46
N GLY A 270 7.70 8.17 -11.43
CA GLY A 270 8.97 8.74 -11.88
C GLY A 270 9.79 9.43 -10.80
N VAL A 271 11.11 9.33 -10.91
CA VAL A 271 12.10 9.94 -10.00
C VAL A 271 13.18 10.59 -10.85
N GLU A 272 13.50 11.85 -10.60
CA GLU A 272 14.51 12.58 -11.37
C GLU A 272 15.29 13.55 -10.48
N VAL A 273 16.59 13.72 -10.72
CA VAL A 273 17.40 14.75 -10.05
C VAL A 273 17.74 15.83 -11.05
N TYR A 274 17.43 17.08 -10.71
CA TYR A 274 17.60 18.18 -11.64
C TYR A 274 19.06 18.62 -11.77
N ARG A 275 19.78 17.99 -12.70
CA ARG A 275 21.21 18.24 -12.98
C ARG A 275 21.45 19.27 -14.08
N HIS A 276 20.58 20.26 -14.21
CA HIS A 276 20.70 21.32 -15.22
C HIS A 276 20.71 22.68 -14.55
N THR A 277 20.98 23.73 -15.33
CA THR A 277 21.10 25.08 -14.77
C THR A 277 20.01 26.05 -15.21
N GLN A 278 19.01 25.59 -15.99
CA GLN A 278 17.89 26.43 -16.44
C GLN A 278 17.02 26.86 -15.24
N PHE A 279 16.60 25.92 -14.39
CA PHE A 279 15.80 26.23 -13.21
C PHE A 279 16.58 27.07 -12.18
N PRO A 280 15.86 27.80 -11.30
CA PRO A 280 16.46 28.54 -10.19
C PRO A 280 17.35 27.67 -9.31
N GLU A 281 18.31 28.31 -8.64
CA GLU A 281 19.33 27.64 -7.82
C GLU A 281 18.77 26.69 -6.74
N PRO A 282 17.65 26.99 -6.05
CA PRO A 282 17.05 26.06 -5.09
C PRO A 282 16.63 24.70 -5.64
N TYR A 283 16.37 24.59 -6.96
CA TYR A 283 15.96 23.35 -7.61
C TYR A 283 17.13 22.51 -8.12
N ARG A 284 18.35 23.07 -8.14
CA ARG A 284 19.52 22.42 -8.75
C ARG A 284 20.08 21.34 -7.84
N ASP A 285 20.39 20.20 -8.46
CA ASP A 285 20.75 18.95 -7.79
C ASP A 285 19.71 18.51 -6.73
N GLY A 286 18.49 18.99 -6.82
CA GLY A 286 17.36 18.58 -5.97
C GLY A 286 16.55 17.44 -6.61
N LEU A 287 15.82 16.71 -5.78
CA LEU A 287 15.11 15.50 -6.16
C LEU A 287 13.63 15.80 -6.44
N PHE A 288 13.19 15.46 -7.65
CA PHE A 288 11.80 15.40 -8.05
C PHE A 288 11.30 13.96 -8.02
N PHE A 289 10.10 13.75 -7.50
CA PHE A 289 9.48 12.43 -7.47
C PHE A 289 7.96 12.52 -7.60
N ALA A 290 7.38 11.62 -8.37
CA ALA A 290 5.97 11.64 -8.74
C ALA A 290 5.13 10.66 -7.92
N CYS A 291 3.89 11.06 -7.64
CA CYS A 291 2.87 10.22 -7.03
C CYS A 291 1.62 10.18 -7.91
N TRP A 292 1.36 9.00 -8.46
CA TRP A 292 0.22 8.72 -9.33
C TRP A 292 -1.13 8.90 -8.62
N THR A 293 -1.25 8.44 -7.36
CA THR A 293 -2.53 8.46 -6.61
C THR A 293 -3.09 9.87 -6.42
N TYR A 294 -2.22 10.84 -6.14
CA TYR A 294 -2.63 12.22 -5.86
C TYR A 294 -2.44 13.15 -7.05
N GLY A 295 -1.85 12.68 -8.15
CA GLY A 295 -1.54 13.55 -9.28
C GLY A 295 -0.56 14.63 -8.90
N ARG A 296 0.56 14.28 -8.26
CA ARG A 296 1.53 15.28 -7.79
C ARG A 296 2.94 14.94 -8.21
N VAL A 297 3.69 15.98 -8.56
CA VAL A 297 5.15 15.93 -8.55
C VAL A 297 5.62 16.72 -7.34
N TYR A 298 6.40 16.07 -6.50
CA TYR A 298 7.00 16.67 -5.32
C TYR A 298 8.45 17.04 -5.60
N PHE A 299 8.96 17.98 -4.81
CA PHE A 299 10.36 18.38 -4.83
C PHE A 299 10.93 18.38 -3.40
N THR A 300 12.19 17.96 -3.27
CA THR A 300 12.97 18.14 -2.04
C THR A 300 14.41 18.55 -2.37
N PRO A 301 14.96 19.57 -1.70
CA PRO A 301 16.39 19.88 -1.82
C PRO A 301 17.22 18.73 -1.22
N LEU A 302 18.41 18.52 -1.77
CA LEU A 302 19.37 17.52 -1.29
C LEU A 302 20.52 18.23 -0.54
N THR A 303 20.29 18.56 0.73
CA THR A 303 21.31 19.20 1.58
C THR A 303 22.21 18.14 2.25
N PRO A 304 23.52 18.09 1.96
CA PRO A 304 24.40 17.08 2.56
C PRO A 304 24.49 17.20 4.09
N LYS A 305 24.40 16.07 4.81
CA LYS A 305 24.49 15.96 6.27
C LYS A 305 25.13 14.65 6.70
N GLY A 306 26.34 14.72 7.24
CA GLY A 306 27.13 13.53 7.58
C GLY A 306 27.44 12.72 6.32
N GLU A 307 27.17 11.41 6.37
CA GLU A 307 27.33 10.50 5.23
C GLU A 307 26.07 10.48 4.31
N SER A 308 25.02 11.26 4.62
CA SER A 308 23.73 11.27 3.91
C SER A 308 23.32 12.68 3.50
N TYR A 309 22.03 12.83 3.19
CA TYR A 309 21.32 14.10 3.09
C TYR A 309 20.44 14.31 4.31
N GLU A 310 20.16 15.57 4.61
CA GLU A 310 19.19 15.96 5.60
C GLU A 310 17.78 15.50 5.18
N SER A 311 17.01 15.03 6.15
CA SER A 311 15.59 14.74 5.96
C SER A 311 14.83 16.06 6.00
N HIS A 312 14.08 16.34 4.95
CA HIS A 312 13.31 17.57 4.78
C HIS A 312 11.84 17.23 4.54
N ASP A 313 10.94 18.16 4.89
CA ASP A 313 9.61 18.15 4.32
C ASP A 313 9.72 18.38 2.80
N HIS A 314 8.84 17.74 2.03
CA HIS A 314 8.77 17.97 0.58
C HIS A 314 7.80 19.13 0.28
N GLU A 315 8.02 19.80 -0.84
CA GLU A 315 7.03 20.71 -1.42
C GLU A 315 6.25 20.01 -2.54
N THR A 316 4.99 20.41 -2.73
CA THR A 316 4.23 20.05 -3.93
C THR A 316 4.65 21.01 -5.04
N PHE A 317 5.46 20.52 -5.97
CA PHE A 317 5.97 21.32 -7.09
C PHE A 317 4.92 21.47 -8.18
N LEU A 318 4.24 20.38 -8.56
CA LEU A 318 3.21 20.39 -9.59
C LEU A 318 1.98 19.59 -9.13
N GLU A 319 0.79 20.18 -9.25
CA GLU A 319 -0.49 19.51 -9.02
C GLU A 319 -1.59 20.04 -9.97
N PRO A 320 -2.62 19.25 -10.33
CA PRO A 320 -3.73 19.72 -11.13
C PRO A 320 -4.64 20.66 -10.34
N VAL A 321 -5.33 21.55 -11.05
CA VAL A 321 -6.42 22.37 -10.51
C VAL A 321 -7.76 21.73 -10.91
N GLY A 322 -8.64 21.53 -9.93
CA GLY A 322 -9.97 20.95 -10.16
C GLY A 322 -9.94 19.44 -10.39
N ASN A 323 -10.81 18.95 -11.29
CA ASN A 323 -11.01 17.51 -11.55
C ASN A 323 -10.21 17.01 -12.76
N LEU A 324 -9.15 17.72 -13.16
CA LEU A 324 -8.30 17.27 -14.25
C LEU A 324 -7.61 15.95 -13.85
N GLY A 325 -7.85 14.89 -14.63
CA GLY A 325 -7.11 13.64 -14.47
C GLY A 325 -5.64 13.88 -14.81
N PHE A 326 -4.80 13.95 -13.78
CA PHE A 326 -3.35 14.06 -13.90
C PHE A 326 -2.72 12.95 -13.08
N ALA A 327 -2.14 11.97 -13.76
CA ALA A 327 -1.62 10.75 -13.15
C ALA A 327 -0.16 10.56 -13.59
N PRO A 328 0.80 11.27 -12.98
CA PRO A 328 2.17 11.30 -13.46
C PRO A 328 2.79 9.92 -13.37
N SER A 329 3.32 9.44 -14.49
CA SER A 329 3.87 8.10 -14.66
C SER A 329 5.40 8.08 -14.74
N ASP A 330 6.02 9.13 -15.26
CA ASP A 330 7.48 9.23 -15.34
C ASP A 330 7.97 10.68 -15.44
N LEU A 331 9.25 10.89 -15.17
CA LEU A 331 9.93 12.19 -15.18
C LEU A 331 11.24 12.10 -15.98
N ALA A 332 11.56 13.14 -16.74
CA ALA A 332 12.86 13.30 -17.39
C ALA A 332 13.19 14.77 -17.60
N VAL A 333 14.45 15.16 -17.52
CA VAL A 333 14.88 16.52 -17.91
C VAL A 333 15.41 16.52 -19.34
N HIS A 334 14.90 17.42 -20.17
CA HIS A 334 15.37 17.55 -21.55
C HIS A 334 16.81 18.09 -21.59
N PRO A 335 17.78 17.36 -22.17
CA PRO A 335 19.21 17.68 -22.00
C PRO A 335 19.63 18.99 -22.67
N LEU A 336 18.94 19.41 -23.73
CA LEU A 336 19.27 20.65 -24.46
C LEU A 336 18.62 21.90 -23.86
N THR A 337 17.37 21.80 -23.36
CA THR A 337 16.61 22.95 -22.87
C THR A 337 16.63 23.07 -21.36
N GLY A 338 16.86 21.96 -20.63
CA GLY A 338 16.77 21.89 -19.18
C GLY A 338 15.34 21.93 -18.63
N ASP A 339 14.33 21.74 -19.48
CA ASP A 339 12.93 21.64 -19.06
C ASP A 339 12.64 20.29 -18.41
N LEU A 340 11.77 20.26 -17.40
CA LEU A 340 11.28 19.02 -16.80
C LEU A 340 10.07 18.52 -17.59
N TYR A 341 10.18 17.33 -18.14
CA TYR A 341 9.09 16.63 -18.81
C TYR A 341 8.42 15.66 -17.82
N VAL A 342 7.09 15.61 -17.87
CA VAL A 342 6.25 14.76 -17.03
C VAL A 342 5.30 13.98 -17.93
N SER A 343 5.46 12.66 -18.01
CA SER A 343 4.46 11.80 -18.66
C SER A 343 3.32 11.51 -17.68
N VAL A 344 2.10 11.35 -18.20
CA VAL A 344 0.93 10.93 -17.42
C VAL A 344 0.26 9.74 -18.09
N GLY A 345 -0.37 8.88 -17.30
CA GLY A 345 -1.04 7.68 -17.77
C GLY A 345 -1.05 6.61 -16.69
N GLY A 346 -1.27 5.35 -17.06
CA GLY A 346 -1.42 4.20 -16.17
C GLY A 346 -2.89 3.82 -15.96
N ARG A 347 -3.16 2.51 -15.86
CA ARG A 347 -4.50 1.93 -15.56
C ARG A 347 -5.60 2.37 -16.54
N GLY A 348 -5.28 2.58 -17.82
CA GLY A 348 -6.24 3.00 -18.84
C GLY A 348 -6.71 4.46 -18.69
N THR A 349 -5.96 5.27 -17.94
CA THR A 349 -6.22 6.71 -17.86
C THR A 349 -5.70 7.43 -19.11
N ARG A 350 -6.10 8.69 -19.28
CA ARG A 350 -5.62 9.55 -20.36
C ARG A 350 -4.09 9.65 -20.29
N GLY A 351 -3.43 9.41 -21.42
CA GLY A 351 -2.01 9.64 -21.58
C GLY A 351 -1.70 11.03 -22.14
N ALA A 352 -0.53 11.57 -21.78
CA ALA A 352 0.01 12.82 -22.29
C ALA A 352 1.45 12.99 -21.80
N VAL A 353 2.16 13.94 -22.42
CA VAL A 353 3.44 14.45 -21.91
C VAL A 353 3.32 15.96 -21.74
N TYR A 354 3.74 16.47 -20.58
CA TYR A 354 3.79 17.90 -20.28
C TYR A 354 5.23 18.36 -20.13
N ARG A 355 5.51 19.58 -20.56
CA ARG A 355 6.79 20.27 -20.39
C ARG A 355 6.63 21.38 -19.37
N VAL A 356 7.48 21.38 -18.34
CA VAL A 356 7.58 22.43 -17.33
C VAL A 356 8.89 23.20 -17.54
N SER A 357 8.77 24.50 -17.79
CA SER A 357 9.88 25.40 -18.11
C SER A 357 9.97 26.56 -17.12
N TYR A 358 11.16 27.16 -17.01
CA TYR A 358 11.36 28.42 -16.30
C TYR A 358 11.88 29.48 -17.29
N PRO A 359 10.99 30.27 -17.94
CA PRO A 359 11.35 31.17 -19.04
C PRO A 359 12.42 32.22 -18.68
N ASN A 360 12.45 32.65 -17.41
CA ASN A 360 13.44 33.59 -16.89
C ASN A 360 14.76 32.91 -16.44
N GLY A 361 14.92 31.62 -16.74
CA GLY A 361 16.06 30.80 -16.37
C GLY A 361 17.34 31.11 -17.13
N ARG A 362 18.41 30.37 -16.81
CA ARG A 362 19.66 30.48 -17.56
C ARG A 362 19.45 29.96 -18.98
N LYS A 363 19.78 30.79 -19.98
CA LYS A 363 19.74 30.42 -21.40
C LYS A 363 20.63 29.22 -21.76
N ALA A 364 21.72 29.01 -21.03
CA ALA A 364 22.59 27.86 -21.21
C ALA A 364 22.16 26.75 -20.23
N ALA A 365 21.32 25.84 -20.70
CA ALA A 365 20.78 24.74 -19.90
C ALA A 365 21.69 23.50 -19.90
N LYS A 366 23.02 23.70 -19.86
CA LYS A 366 23.95 22.57 -19.96
C LYS A 366 23.74 21.58 -18.79
N PRO A 367 23.70 20.26 -19.06
CA PRO A 367 23.78 19.25 -18.01
C PRO A 367 25.07 19.44 -17.20
N VAL A 368 24.97 19.29 -15.89
CA VAL A 368 26.12 19.23 -15.00
C VAL A 368 26.70 17.82 -15.08
N ALA A 369 28.00 17.72 -15.35
CA ALA A 369 28.67 16.43 -15.45
C ALA A 369 28.67 15.71 -14.09
N LEU A 370 28.62 14.38 -14.12
CA LEU A 370 28.83 13.58 -12.91
C LEU A 370 30.28 13.83 -12.44
N TYR A 371 30.46 14.18 -11.16
CA TYR A 371 31.74 14.32 -10.42
C TYR A 371 32.55 15.62 -10.52
N GLU A 372 31.93 16.79 -10.37
CA GLU A 372 32.69 18.06 -10.26
C GLU A 372 33.49 18.22 -8.93
N THR A 373 33.35 17.31 -7.96
CA THR A 373 34.07 17.38 -6.67
C THR A 373 35.34 16.52 -6.63
N PRO A 374 36.47 17.00 -6.06
CA PRO A 374 37.74 16.26 -5.99
C PRO A 374 37.72 14.99 -5.12
N ARG A 375 36.70 14.81 -4.28
CA ARG A 375 36.48 13.58 -3.54
C ARG A 375 35.77 12.59 -4.46
N ASP A 376 36.25 11.36 -4.55
CA ASP A 376 35.50 10.25 -5.16
C ASP A 376 34.37 9.88 -4.18
N TRP A 377 33.10 10.03 -4.59
CA TRP A 377 31.90 9.61 -3.85
C TRP A 377 31.13 8.55 -4.64
N SER A 378 31.85 7.71 -5.40
CA SER A 378 31.20 6.62 -6.12
C SER A 378 30.42 5.71 -5.15
N ILE A 379 29.37 5.07 -5.64
CA ILE A 379 28.53 4.13 -4.86
C ILE A 379 29.37 3.05 -4.14
N HIS A 380 30.57 2.76 -4.65
CA HIS A 380 31.51 1.82 -4.08
C HIS A 380 32.10 2.29 -2.73
N LYS A 381 32.12 3.61 -2.45
CA LYS A 381 32.45 4.17 -1.13
C LYS A 381 31.28 4.17 -0.15
N ASP A 382 30.04 4.20 -0.65
CA ASP A 382 28.82 4.01 0.17
C ASP A 382 28.60 2.55 0.60
N ARG A 383 29.54 1.64 0.27
CA ARG A 383 29.52 0.28 0.80
C ARG A 383 29.59 0.35 2.31
N ILE A 384 28.56 -0.15 2.98
CA ILE A 384 28.59 -0.40 4.41
C ILE A 384 29.75 -1.37 4.67
N THR A 385 30.90 -0.84 5.09
CA THR A 385 31.99 -1.66 5.59
C THR A 385 31.53 -2.06 6.98
N ALA A 386 30.95 -3.26 7.13
CA ALA A 386 30.50 -3.70 8.44
C ALA A 386 31.72 -3.70 9.37
N PRO A 387 31.74 -2.89 10.46
CA PRO A 387 32.74 -3.08 11.49
C PRO A 387 32.63 -4.52 12.00
N ALA A 388 33.74 -5.09 12.46
CA ALA A 388 33.72 -6.43 13.02
C ALA A 388 32.61 -6.50 14.10
N PRO A 389 31.68 -7.48 14.02
CA PRO A 389 30.57 -7.55 14.95
C PRO A 389 31.10 -7.63 16.39
N LEU A 390 30.55 -6.81 17.28
CA LEU A 390 30.91 -6.83 18.70
C LEU A 390 30.68 -8.23 19.27
N SER A 391 31.62 -8.74 20.05
CA SER A 391 31.35 -9.91 20.88
C SER A 391 30.29 -9.57 21.94
N PRO A 392 29.54 -10.55 22.47
CA PRO A 392 28.56 -10.26 23.52
C PRO A 392 29.14 -9.57 24.76
N ASP A 393 30.36 -9.93 25.15
CA ASP A 393 31.06 -9.28 26.27
C ASP A 393 31.40 -7.80 25.98
N GLN A 394 31.82 -7.52 24.74
CA GLN A 394 32.07 -6.15 24.29
C GLN A 394 30.77 -5.34 24.25
N ALA A 395 29.67 -5.94 23.79
CA ALA A 395 28.36 -5.28 23.77
C ALA A 395 27.86 -4.98 25.18
N LEU A 396 27.95 -5.91 26.13
CA LEU A 396 27.60 -5.66 27.55
C LEU A 396 28.46 -4.56 28.16
N THR A 397 29.77 -4.60 27.92
CA THR A 397 30.70 -3.58 28.40
C THR A 397 30.40 -2.20 27.79
N LEU A 398 30.02 -2.15 26.52
CA LEU A 398 29.59 -0.93 25.85
C LEU A 398 28.32 -0.36 26.50
N PHE A 399 27.33 -1.23 26.78
CA PHE A 399 26.11 -0.83 27.45
C PHE A 399 26.35 -0.21 28.84
N GLU A 400 27.25 -0.81 29.64
CA GLU A 400 27.57 -0.32 30.99
C GLU A 400 28.29 1.03 30.98
N LYS A 401 29.20 1.24 30.02
CA LYS A 401 30.00 2.46 29.95
C LYS A 401 29.27 3.62 29.28
N ALA A 402 28.36 3.32 28.36
CA ALA A 402 27.64 4.33 27.60
C ALA A 402 26.66 5.09 28.50
N LYS A 403 26.69 6.43 28.41
CA LYS A 403 25.75 7.31 29.08
C LYS A 403 24.60 7.73 28.17
N ASP A 404 24.82 7.72 26.86
CA ASP A 404 23.81 8.10 25.88
C ASP A 404 22.86 6.93 25.53
N PRO A 405 21.55 7.18 25.39
CA PRO A 405 20.57 6.15 25.06
C PRO A 405 20.83 5.43 23.73
N SER A 406 21.36 6.12 22.72
CA SER A 406 21.61 5.54 21.39
C SER A 406 22.66 4.43 21.40
N THR A 407 23.78 4.63 22.08
CA THR A 407 24.86 3.65 22.18
C THR A 407 24.43 2.46 23.02
N ARG A 408 23.67 2.70 24.11
CA ARG A 408 23.07 1.64 24.91
C ARG A 408 22.08 0.79 24.10
N LEU A 409 21.23 1.44 23.32
CA LEU A 409 20.29 0.76 22.42
C LEU A 409 21.00 -0.11 21.38
N ASN A 410 22.08 0.40 20.77
CA ASN A 410 22.90 -0.37 19.82
C ASN A 410 23.52 -1.61 20.49
N ALA A 411 24.06 -1.47 21.69
CA ALA A 411 24.61 -2.59 22.45
C ALA A 411 23.56 -3.68 22.74
N ILE A 412 22.35 -3.31 23.15
CA ILE A 412 21.24 -4.25 23.39
C ILE A 412 20.93 -5.03 22.09
N ARG A 413 20.79 -4.32 20.97
CA ARG A 413 20.45 -4.93 19.67
C ARG A 413 21.53 -5.87 19.16
N HIS A 414 22.81 -5.57 19.39
CA HIS A 414 23.90 -6.50 19.09
C HIS A 414 23.77 -7.82 19.86
N LEU A 415 23.36 -7.79 21.13
CA LEU A 415 23.12 -9.01 21.91
C LEU A 415 21.96 -9.80 21.33
N MET A 416 20.86 -9.13 20.98
CA MET A 416 19.69 -9.77 20.39
C MET A 416 20.03 -10.45 19.07
N LEU A 417 20.72 -9.76 18.15
CA LEU A 417 21.20 -10.35 16.89
C LEU A 417 22.09 -11.57 17.12
N THR A 418 22.96 -11.52 18.13
CA THR A 418 23.82 -12.66 18.49
C THR A 418 22.99 -13.86 18.94
N MET A 419 21.92 -13.62 19.68
CA MET A 419 20.92 -14.63 20.08
C MET A 419 20.02 -15.10 18.93
N GLY A 420 20.32 -14.69 17.69
CA GLY A 420 19.55 -15.06 16.52
C GLY A 420 18.22 -14.33 16.47
N ASP A 421 18.18 -13.06 16.88
CA ASP A 421 17.02 -12.20 16.63
C ASP A 421 16.64 -12.25 15.14
N ILE A 422 15.35 -12.10 14.89
CA ILE A 422 14.71 -12.62 13.70
C ILE A 422 15.09 -11.87 12.44
N SER A 423 15.44 -12.66 11.41
CA SER A 423 15.20 -12.25 10.01
C SER A 423 13.76 -12.59 9.62
N THR A 424 13.11 -11.66 8.95
CA THR A 424 11.64 -11.56 8.88
C THR A 424 10.93 -12.62 8.04
N ASN A 425 11.69 -13.51 7.40
CA ASN A 425 11.16 -14.70 6.75
C ASN A 425 10.67 -15.75 7.77
N GLU A 426 11.26 -15.81 8.97
CA GLU A 426 10.83 -16.71 10.05
C GLU A 426 9.65 -16.14 10.87
N ALA A 427 9.56 -14.81 10.99
CA ALA A 427 8.46 -14.10 11.67
C ALA A 427 7.07 -14.47 11.12
N ARG A 428 6.99 -14.92 9.86
CA ARG A 428 5.71 -15.26 9.21
C ARG A 428 4.96 -16.41 9.89
N ARG A 429 5.63 -17.21 10.74
CA ARG A 429 5.08 -18.48 11.26
C ARG A 429 4.70 -18.47 12.73
N ARG A 430 5.19 -17.52 13.55
CA ARG A 430 4.89 -17.48 14.99
C ARG A 430 4.71 -16.06 15.50
N ILE A 431 3.82 -15.88 16.46
CA ILE A 431 3.53 -14.59 17.07
C ILE A 431 4.57 -14.14 18.11
N ASP A 432 5.17 -15.11 18.79
CA ASP A 432 6.22 -14.94 19.79
C ASP A 432 7.61 -14.78 19.16
N ALA A 433 7.69 -14.82 17.83
CA ALA A 433 8.94 -14.84 17.09
C ALA A 433 9.80 -13.61 17.46
N GLY A 434 9.19 -12.42 17.57
CA GLY A 434 9.91 -11.22 17.99
C GLY A 434 10.40 -11.24 19.45
N TYR A 435 9.93 -12.15 20.29
CA TYR A 435 10.21 -12.17 21.74
C TYR A 435 11.01 -13.41 22.17
N THR A 436 11.46 -14.22 21.21
CA THR A 436 12.16 -15.49 21.44
C THR A 436 13.51 -15.50 20.73
N ALA A 437 14.48 -16.22 21.30
CA ALA A 437 15.79 -16.39 20.71
C ALA A 437 15.83 -17.63 19.80
N ASN A 438 16.30 -17.49 18.56
CA ASN A 438 16.56 -18.64 17.68
C ASN A 438 17.87 -19.35 18.01
N LYS A 439 18.80 -18.65 18.67
CA LYS A 439 20.06 -19.18 19.19
C LYS A 439 20.13 -18.93 20.70
N PRO A 440 19.29 -19.58 21.52
CA PRO A 440 19.21 -19.31 22.96
C PRO A 440 20.55 -19.53 23.68
N ASP A 441 21.38 -20.45 23.18
CA ASP A 441 22.68 -20.78 23.76
C ASP A 441 23.79 -19.76 23.42
N ALA A 442 23.54 -18.78 22.54
CA ALA A 442 24.54 -17.79 22.14
C ALA A 442 24.89 -16.81 23.28
N LEU A 443 24.03 -16.68 24.29
CA LEU A 443 24.28 -15.88 25.50
C LEU A 443 24.00 -16.74 26.75
N ALA A 444 24.94 -17.64 27.08
CA ALA A 444 24.80 -18.60 28.18
C ALA A 444 25.73 -18.28 29.38
N GLY A 445 25.50 -18.98 30.50
CA GLY A 445 26.37 -18.92 31.69
C GLY A 445 26.50 -17.52 32.29
N GLU A 446 27.74 -17.04 32.41
CA GLU A 446 28.04 -15.75 33.04
C GLU A 446 27.52 -14.56 32.22
N LEU A 447 27.60 -14.64 30.89
CA LEU A 447 27.09 -13.59 30.00
C LEU A 447 25.58 -13.41 30.16
N ARG A 448 24.83 -14.52 30.31
CA ARG A 448 23.39 -14.48 30.61
C ARG A 448 23.13 -13.78 31.95
N ARG A 449 23.83 -14.17 33.01
CA ARG A 449 23.65 -13.59 34.36
C ARG A 449 23.93 -12.09 34.35
N ARG A 450 25.03 -11.67 33.74
CA ARG A 450 25.40 -10.25 33.60
C ARG A 450 24.36 -9.49 32.78
N ALA A 451 23.91 -10.04 31.65
CA ALA A 451 22.87 -9.42 30.84
C ALA A 451 21.56 -9.25 31.62
N LEU A 452 21.08 -10.30 32.31
CA LEU A 452 19.87 -10.24 33.13
C LEU A 452 19.97 -9.16 34.22
N PHE A 453 21.08 -9.11 34.95
CA PHE A 453 21.31 -8.10 35.98
C PHE A 453 21.27 -6.68 35.38
N LEU A 454 22.07 -6.42 34.34
CA LEU A 454 22.17 -5.09 33.73
C LEU A 454 20.86 -4.62 33.10
N MET A 455 20.15 -5.51 32.41
CA MET A 455 18.87 -5.17 31.79
C MET A 455 17.78 -4.92 32.85
N THR A 456 17.76 -5.71 33.93
CA THR A 456 16.80 -5.51 35.02
C THR A 456 17.03 -4.17 35.73
N GLU A 457 18.29 -3.83 36.05
CA GLU A 457 18.64 -2.55 36.70
C GLU A 457 18.40 -1.34 35.79
N ALA A 458 18.55 -1.51 34.46
CA ALA A 458 18.40 -0.43 33.50
C ALA A 458 16.95 -0.17 33.07
N PHE A 459 16.02 -1.07 33.35
CA PHE A 459 14.64 -0.91 32.95
C PHE A 459 13.97 0.21 33.73
N ASP A 460 13.47 1.23 33.03
CA ASP A 460 12.76 2.37 33.62
C ASP A 460 11.28 2.36 33.20
N PRO A 461 10.35 2.10 34.13
CA PRO A 461 8.92 2.07 33.83
C PRO A 461 8.26 3.45 33.72
N GLN A 462 8.98 4.56 33.97
CA GLN A 462 8.41 5.90 33.87
C GLN A 462 8.17 6.34 32.42
N ASP A 463 9.00 5.85 31.49
CA ASP A 463 8.83 6.08 30.05
C ASP A 463 8.77 4.75 29.28
N PRO A 464 7.67 3.99 29.42
CA PRO A 464 7.53 2.67 28.83
C PRO A 464 7.44 2.69 27.30
N GLY A 465 7.34 3.88 26.67
CA GLY A 465 7.33 4.04 25.22
C GLY A 465 8.71 4.29 24.60
N HIS A 466 9.73 4.55 25.42
CA HIS A 466 11.07 4.82 24.91
C HIS A 466 11.67 3.57 24.23
N PRO A 467 12.26 3.67 23.03
CA PRO A 467 12.77 2.52 22.27
C PRO A 467 13.75 1.63 23.05
N GLN A 468 14.57 2.24 23.91
CA GLN A 468 15.46 1.49 24.79
C GLN A 468 14.72 0.56 25.76
N GLN A 469 13.59 0.99 26.33
CA GLN A 469 12.84 0.20 27.30
C GLN A 469 12.16 -1.01 26.65
N TYR A 470 11.69 -0.85 25.42
CA TYR A 470 11.19 -1.96 24.61
C TYR A 470 12.28 -3.01 24.37
N GLU A 471 13.47 -2.61 23.90
CA GLU A 471 14.51 -3.60 23.61
C GLU A 471 15.08 -4.22 24.89
N ILE A 472 15.09 -3.50 26.03
CA ILE A 472 15.44 -4.09 27.34
C ILE A 472 14.45 -5.20 27.71
N ALA A 473 13.14 -4.92 27.70
CA ALA A 473 12.12 -5.92 28.04
C ALA A 473 12.10 -7.09 27.05
N ARG A 474 12.34 -6.81 25.77
CA ARG A 474 12.44 -7.83 24.72
C ARG A 474 13.67 -8.70 24.88
N LEU A 475 14.83 -8.14 25.22
CA LEU A 475 16.03 -8.91 25.53
C LEU A 475 15.83 -9.76 26.80
N LEU A 476 15.17 -9.24 27.84
CA LEU A 476 14.79 -10.03 29.02
C LEU A 476 13.89 -11.23 28.68
N ALA A 477 12.95 -11.04 27.74
CA ALA A 477 12.10 -12.11 27.22
C ALA A 477 12.91 -13.17 26.44
N MET A 478 13.80 -12.73 25.54
CA MET A 478 14.69 -13.62 24.78
C MET A 478 15.64 -14.42 25.69
N LEU A 479 16.09 -13.81 26.80
CA LEU A 479 16.92 -14.45 27.81
C LEU A 479 16.16 -15.40 28.75
N LYS A 480 14.83 -15.49 28.59
CA LYS A 480 13.94 -16.24 29.48
C LYS A 480 14.19 -15.83 30.94
N ALA A 481 14.07 -14.54 31.24
CA ALA A 481 14.29 -14.01 32.58
C ALA A 481 13.40 -14.72 33.63
N ASP A 482 14.03 -15.11 34.74
CA ASP A 482 13.48 -16.04 35.73
C ASP A 482 13.47 -15.46 37.16
N THR A 483 13.74 -14.16 37.32
CA THR A 483 13.87 -13.49 38.63
C THR A 483 12.67 -12.61 38.96
N ASN A 484 12.30 -12.52 40.24
CA ASN A 484 11.21 -11.64 40.70
C ASN A 484 11.42 -10.17 40.28
N ALA A 485 12.64 -9.67 40.40
CA ALA A 485 12.97 -8.28 40.04
C ALA A 485 12.69 -7.98 38.56
N ALA A 486 13.09 -8.88 37.65
CA ALA A 486 12.80 -8.72 36.23
C ALA A 486 11.29 -8.76 35.94
N MET A 487 10.58 -9.69 36.59
CA MET A 487 9.12 -9.79 36.46
C MET A 487 8.41 -8.52 36.93
N GLU A 488 8.78 -8.01 38.11
CA GLU A 488 8.20 -6.81 38.71
C GLU A 488 8.52 -5.54 37.91
N GLY A 489 9.75 -5.43 37.41
CA GLY A 489 10.21 -4.38 36.52
C GLY A 489 9.33 -4.31 35.28
N VAL A 490 9.30 -5.36 34.45
CA VAL A 490 8.52 -5.36 33.20
C VAL A 490 7.02 -5.19 33.47
N ALA A 491 6.46 -5.85 34.50
CA ALA A 491 5.04 -5.70 34.83
C ALA A 491 4.67 -4.32 35.37
N SER A 492 5.63 -3.51 35.83
CA SER A 492 5.36 -2.15 36.32
C SER A 492 5.00 -1.17 35.20
N ALA A 493 5.36 -1.46 33.95
CA ALA A 493 4.90 -0.71 32.78
C ALA A 493 3.38 -0.83 32.53
N LEU A 494 2.73 -1.87 33.07
CA LEU A 494 1.29 -2.12 32.95
C LEU A 494 0.49 -1.26 33.95
N THR A 495 0.27 0.00 33.59
CA THR A 495 -0.51 0.94 34.40
C THR A 495 -1.96 1.05 33.91
N ARG A 496 -2.80 1.90 34.51
CA ARG A 496 -4.16 2.16 33.98
C ARG A 496 -4.16 3.18 32.84
N SER A 497 -3.15 4.05 32.82
CA SER A 497 -3.01 5.15 31.86
C SER A 497 -2.05 4.82 30.71
N SER A 498 -1.30 3.71 30.80
CA SER A 498 -0.41 3.26 29.73
C SER A 498 -1.15 3.11 28.40
N HIS A 499 -0.43 3.37 27.31
CA HIS A 499 -0.93 3.18 25.96
C HIS A 499 -1.09 1.66 25.68
N PRO A 500 -2.17 1.23 24.99
CA PRO A 500 -2.42 -0.19 24.75
C PRO A 500 -1.32 -0.89 23.93
N THR A 501 -0.59 -0.18 23.07
CA THR A 501 0.56 -0.76 22.35
C THR A 501 1.71 -1.12 23.28
N HIS A 502 1.97 -0.31 24.32
CA HIS A 502 2.95 -0.62 25.35
C HIS A 502 2.51 -1.86 26.13
N ASP A 503 1.25 -1.90 26.56
CA ASP A 503 0.71 -3.05 27.29
C ASP A 503 0.84 -4.34 26.51
N ALA A 504 0.46 -4.34 25.23
CA ALA A 504 0.62 -5.51 24.37
C ALA A 504 2.08 -5.98 24.36
N HIS A 505 3.01 -5.08 24.06
CA HIS A 505 4.45 -5.39 24.02
C HIS A 505 4.93 -6.04 25.32
N TYR A 506 4.65 -5.42 26.47
CA TYR A 506 5.11 -5.93 27.77
C TYR A 506 4.39 -7.23 28.18
N LEU A 507 3.13 -7.43 27.79
CA LEU A 507 2.42 -8.70 27.98
C LEU A 507 3.04 -9.82 27.14
N PHE A 508 3.49 -9.53 25.90
CA PHE A 508 4.25 -10.50 25.09
C PHE A 508 5.62 -10.80 25.70
N CYS A 509 6.36 -9.81 26.19
CA CYS A 509 7.62 -10.05 26.90
C CYS A 509 7.38 -10.94 28.12
N LEU A 510 6.41 -10.58 28.95
CA LEU A 510 6.04 -11.35 30.12
C LEU A 510 5.64 -12.77 29.76
N SER A 511 4.86 -13.01 28.69
CA SER A 511 4.46 -14.37 28.30
C SER A 511 5.62 -15.28 27.89
N GLN A 512 6.83 -14.74 27.72
CA GLN A 512 8.04 -15.52 27.45
C GLN A 512 8.91 -15.77 28.69
N MET A 513 8.71 -15.03 29.78
CA MET A 513 9.57 -15.04 30.97
C MET A 513 9.10 -16.09 32.00
N PRO A 514 9.88 -17.13 32.34
CA PRO A 514 9.46 -18.17 33.29
C PRO A 514 9.49 -17.75 34.76
N GLY A 515 9.84 -16.49 35.08
CA GLY A 515 9.96 -16.02 36.46
C GLY A 515 8.65 -16.06 37.27
N PRO A 516 8.73 -16.02 38.62
CA PRO A 516 7.56 -16.17 39.48
C PRO A 516 6.52 -15.07 39.27
N ARG A 517 5.24 -15.44 39.42
CA ARG A 517 4.10 -14.55 39.09
C ARG A 517 3.32 -14.01 40.26
N GLU A 518 3.55 -14.51 41.46
CA GLU A 518 2.70 -14.18 42.62
C GLU A 518 2.56 -12.66 42.86
N SER A 519 3.66 -11.91 42.81
CA SER A 519 3.66 -10.45 43.03
C SER A 519 3.15 -9.63 41.84
N VAL A 520 3.12 -10.20 40.63
CA VAL A 520 2.77 -9.49 39.38
C VAL A 520 1.45 -9.96 38.75
N ARG A 521 0.86 -11.06 39.22
CA ARG A 521 -0.35 -11.71 38.69
C ARG A 521 -1.49 -10.71 38.50
N ASP A 522 -1.71 -9.84 39.48
CA ASP A 522 -2.75 -8.83 39.43
C ASP A 522 -2.55 -7.79 38.32
N LYS A 523 -1.29 -7.40 38.06
CA LYS A 523 -0.97 -6.46 36.99
C LYS A 523 -1.16 -7.10 35.62
N ILE A 524 -0.75 -8.37 35.46
CA ILE A 524 -0.90 -9.13 34.21
C ILE A 524 -2.37 -9.37 33.90
N ALA A 525 -3.14 -9.89 34.87
CA ALA A 525 -4.57 -10.13 34.72
C ALA A 525 -5.31 -8.83 34.35
N ARG A 526 -4.96 -7.71 34.99
CA ARG A 526 -5.51 -6.39 34.64
C ARG A 526 -5.09 -5.94 33.24
N GLY A 527 -3.83 -6.14 32.86
CA GLY A 527 -3.30 -5.77 31.55
C GLY A 527 -4.13 -6.39 30.43
N PHE A 528 -4.33 -7.71 30.47
CA PHE A 528 -5.17 -8.41 29.50
C PHE A 528 -6.64 -7.96 29.50
N LEU A 529 -7.23 -7.70 30.66
CA LEU A 529 -8.65 -7.30 30.74
C LEU A 529 -8.93 -5.84 30.39
N GLU A 530 -7.95 -4.95 30.52
CA GLU A 530 -8.15 -3.50 30.29
C GLU A 530 -7.68 -3.03 28.91
N ILE A 531 -6.91 -3.83 28.17
CA ILE A 531 -6.28 -3.38 26.91
C ILE A 531 -7.30 -2.97 25.84
N ASP A 532 -8.38 -3.72 25.67
CA ASP A 532 -9.42 -3.37 24.67
C ASP A 532 -10.20 -2.12 25.08
N ARG A 533 -10.48 -1.97 26.39
CA ARG A 533 -11.08 -0.74 26.93
C ARG A 533 -10.20 0.48 26.62
N LYS A 534 -8.89 0.35 26.77
CA LYS A 534 -7.93 1.45 26.50
C LYS A 534 -7.89 1.84 25.03
N ILE A 535 -8.11 0.88 24.13
CA ILE A 535 -8.23 1.10 22.68
C ILE A 535 -9.50 1.88 22.37
N GLU A 536 -10.63 1.44 22.91
CA GLU A 536 -11.93 2.09 22.72
C GLU A 536 -11.95 3.53 23.26
N GLU A 537 -11.46 3.75 24.47
CA GLU A 537 -11.39 5.09 25.08
C GLU A 537 -10.56 6.09 24.27
N ARG A 538 -9.62 5.59 23.48
CA ARG A 538 -8.74 6.39 22.62
C ARG A 538 -9.17 6.39 21.16
N ASN A 539 -10.28 5.74 20.81
CA ASN A 539 -10.74 5.55 19.43
C ASN A 539 -9.66 4.99 18.50
N LEU A 540 -8.87 4.03 18.98
CA LEU A 540 -7.80 3.40 18.21
C LEU A 540 -8.34 2.24 17.37
N LEU A 541 -7.72 2.01 16.21
CA LEU A 541 -8.03 0.88 15.32
C LEU A 541 -7.19 -0.35 15.69
N THR A 542 -7.74 -1.55 15.43
CA THR A 542 -7.09 -2.84 15.73
C THR A 542 -6.92 -3.70 14.48
N ASP A 543 -5.86 -4.53 14.47
CA ASP A 543 -5.60 -5.50 13.41
C ASP A 543 -6.69 -6.58 13.37
N ARG A 544 -6.86 -7.24 12.22
CA ARG A 544 -7.73 -8.43 12.11
C ARG A 544 -7.29 -9.58 13.03
N ASN A 545 -6.00 -9.69 13.34
CA ASN A 545 -5.45 -10.71 14.22
C ASN A 545 -5.30 -10.24 15.67
N TRP A 546 -5.72 -9.02 16.02
CA TRP A 546 -5.56 -8.47 17.38
C TRP A 546 -6.02 -9.45 18.48
N GLY A 547 -7.25 -9.95 18.36
CA GLY A 547 -7.82 -10.88 19.34
C GLY A 547 -7.14 -12.26 19.35
N VAL A 548 -6.70 -12.75 18.18
CA VAL A 548 -5.91 -13.99 18.07
C VAL A 548 -4.59 -13.82 18.80
N ASN A 549 -3.96 -12.67 18.59
CA ASN A 549 -2.64 -12.36 19.09
C ASN A 549 -2.58 -12.27 20.62
N LEU A 550 -3.55 -11.57 21.22
CA LEU A 550 -3.68 -11.51 22.67
C LEU A 550 -4.08 -12.85 23.28
N ARG A 551 -4.90 -13.64 22.59
CA ARG A 551 -5.27 -14.99 23.03
C ARG A 551 -4.05 -15.90 23.12
N ASP A 552 -3.17 -15.88 22.12
CA ASP A 552 -1.95 -16.68 22.13
C ASP A 552 -0.99 -16.23 23.23
N ALA A 553 -0.84 -14.91 23.43
CA ALA A 553 -0.05 -14.37 24.54
C ALA A 553 -0.60 -14.81 25.91
N LEU A 554 -1.92 -14.76 26.10
CA LEU A 554 -2.57 -15.23 27.32
C LEU A 554 -2.37 -16.73 27.49
N LYS A 555 -2.52 -17.53 26.43
CA LYS A 555 -2.30 -18.97 26.48
C LYS A 555 -0.87 -19.29 26.96
N ALA A 556 0.15 -18.66 26.39
CA ALA A 556 1.53 -18.81 26.82
C ALA A 556 1.72 -18.35 28.28
N GLN A 557 1.07 -17.26 28.70
CA GLN A 557 1.09 -16.80 30.08
C GLN A 557 0.49 -17.82 31.06
N LEU A 558 -0.58 -18.52 30.66
CA LEU A 558 -1.26 -19.53 31.49
C LEU A 558 -0.49 -20.85 31.60
N GLU A 559 0.42 -21.15 30.66
CA GLU A 559 1.35 -22.27 30.78
C GLU A 559 2.30 -22.10 31.97
N PHE A 560 2.64 -20.85 32.33
CA PHE A 560 3.47 -20.53 33.50
C PHE A 560 2.68 -20.33 34.80
N ASP A 561 1.50 -19.71 34.74
CA ASP A 561 0.68 -19.42 35.92
C ASP A 561 -0.82 -19.50 35.60
N SER A 562 -1.40 -20.70 35.79
CA SER A 562 -2.84 -20.91 35.65
C SER A 562 -3.68 -20.07 36.62
N GLY A 563 -3.10 -19.64 37.76
CA GLY A 563 -3.75 -18.74 38.71
C GLY A 563 -4.09 -17.36 38.15
N THR A 564 -3.44 -16.94 37.06
CA THR A 564 -3.82 -15.73 36.32
C THR A 564 -5.24 -15.84 35.76
N ALA A 565 -5.65 -17.03 35.28
CA ALA A 565 -7.00 -17.25 34.76
C ALA A 565 -8.07 -17.13 35.86
N ASP A 566 -7.84 -17.72 37.04
CA ASP A 566 -8.74 -17.58 38.19
C ASP A 566 -8.85 -16.11 38.63
N ARG A 567 -7.75 -15.34 38.57
CA ARG A 567 -7.76 -13.91 38.91
C ARG A 567 -8.55 -13.08 37.90
N MET A 568 -8.39 -13.36 36.61
CA MET A 568 -9.15 -12.69 35.55
C MET A 568 -10.65 -13.00 35.67
N ALA A 569 -11.01 -14.27 35.87
CA ALA A 569 -12.39 -14.71 35.94
C ALA A 569 -13.19 -14.08 37.11
N ARG A 570 -12.52 -13.82 38.23
CA ARG A 570 -13.12 -13.15 39.40
C ARG A 570 -13.20 -11.62 39.28
N SER A 571 -12.68 -11.04 38.18
CA SER A 571 -12.73 -9.60 37.97
C SER A 571 -14.16 -9.13 37.72
N LYS A 572 -14.58 -8.10 38.47
CA LYS A 572 -15.87 -7.42 38.23
C LYS A 572 -15.81 -6.41 37.08
N LYS A 573 -14.64 -6.23 36.44
CA LYS A 573 -14.37 -5.21 35.42
C LYS A 573 -14.04 -5.83 34.06
N ILE A 574 -14.82 -6.83 33.65
CA ILE A 574 -14.64 -7.48 32.35
C ILE A 574 -15.40 -6.67 31.29
N SER A 575 -14.65 -6.10 30.35
CA SER A 575 -15.23 -5.41 29.19
C SER A 575 -15.82 -6.43 28.21
N PRO A 576 -16.97 -6.14 27.56
CA PRO A 576 -17.47 -6.97 26.48
C PRO A 576 -16.48 -7.13 25.31
N ALA A 577 -15.61 -6.14 25.09
CA ALA A 577 -14.59 -6.17 24.05
C ALA A 577 -13.55 -7.29 24.24
N SER A 578 -13.29 -7.67 25.49
CA SER A 578 -12.33 -8.71 25.86
C SER A 578 -12.91 -10.13 25.78
N VAL A 579 -14.11 -10.31 25.18
CA VAL A 579 -14.76 -11.62 25.02
C VAL A 579 -13.85 -12.65 24.34
N HIS A 580 -12.97 -12.22 23.45
CA HIS A 580 -12.06 -13.07 22.69
C HIS A 580 -11.04 -13.83 23.57
N LEU A 581 -10.84 -13.41 24.83
CA LEU A 581 -9.98 -14.06 25.82
C LEU A 581 -10.73 -15.05 26.72
N LEU A 582 -12.05 -14.91 26.85
CA LEU A 582 -12.83 -15.61 27.89
C LEU A 582 -12.87 -17.11 27.68
N SER A 583 -12.72 -17.60 26.45
CA SER A 583 -12.65 -19.03 26.15
C SER A 583 -11.43 -19.73 26.77
N LEU A 584 -10.42 -18.98 27.20
CA LEU A 584 -9.23 -19.50 27.89
C LEU A 584 -9.40 -19.50 29.42
N LEU A 585 -10.52 -18.97 29.94
CA LEU A 585 -10.79 -18.87 31.36
C LEU A 585 -11.66 -20.04 31.84
N PRO A 586 -11.73 -20.31 33.17
CA PRO A 586 -12.46 -21.46 33.67
C PRO A 586 -13.96 -21.39 33.38
N GLU A 587 -14.52 -22.45 32.76
CA GLU A 587 -15.94 -22.52 32.38
C GLU A 587 -16.90 -22.31 33.56
N LYS A 588 -16.51 -22.77 34.76
CA LYS A 588 -17.27 -22.61 36.01
C LYS A 588 -17.61 -21.14 36.32
N ASP A 589 -16.80 -20.19 35.85
CA ASP A 589 -16.94 -18.76 36.13
C ASP A 589 -17.61 -17.98 34.99
N HIS A 590 -17.89 -18.60 33.84
CA HIS A 590 -18.48 -17.94 32.65
C HIS A 590 -19.74 -17.15 32.94
N ARG A 591 -20.62 -17.68 33.81
CA ARG A 591 -21.84 -16.97 34.23
C ARG A 591 -21.52 -15.67 34.96
N SER A 592 -20.54 -15.69 35.86
CA SER A 592 -20.15 -14.50 36.63
C SER A 592 -19.50 -13.44 35.73
N MET A 593 -18.73 -13.86 34.72
CA MET A 593 -18.13 -12.98 33.74
C MET A 593 -19.19 -12.34 32.83
N ALA A 594 -20.13 -13.13 32.32
CA ALA A 594 -21.27 -12.61 31.56
C ALA A 594 -22.08 -11.60 32.38
N GLN A 595 -22.30 -11.88 33.67
CA GLN A 595 -22.97 -10.95 34.59
C GLN A 595 -22.21 -9.63 34.78
N ALA A 596 -20.87 -9.66 34.79
CA ALA A 596 -20.04 -8.46 34.88
C ALA A 596 -20.15 -7.59 33.61
N MET A 597 -20.22 -8.22 32.42
CA MET A 597 -20.34 -7.53 31.13
C MET A 597 -21.66 -6.78 30.96
N VAL A 598 -22.78 -7.30 31.49
CA VAL A 598 -24.14 -6.76 31.32
C VAL A 598 -24.26 -5.27 31.67
N SER A 599 -23.46 -4.78 32.62
CA SER A 599 -23.49 -3.38 33.07
C SER A 599 -22.58 -2.45 32.26
N SER A 600 -21.83 -2.97 31.28
CA SER A 600 -20.89 -2.17 30.49
C SER A 600 -21.60 -1.38 29.39
N PRO A 601 -21.49 -0.05 29.33
CA PRO A 601 -22.11 0.77 28.28
C PRO A 601 -21.40 0.66 26.92
N HIS A 602 -20.18 0.12 26.89
CA HIS A 602 -19.29 0.11 25.71
C HIS A 602 -18.70 -1.29 25.47
N GLY A 603 -18.04 -1.45 24.32
CA GLY A 603 -17.33 -2.66 23.90
C GLY A 603 -18.17 -3.82 23.39
N TRP A 604 -19.46 -3.61 23.14
CA TRP A 604 -20.34 -4.64 22.62
C TRP A 604 -20.04 -4.98 21.16
N ASN A 605 -19.90 -6.27 20.89
CA ASN A 605 -19.82 -6.85 19.56
C ASN A 605 -20.66 -8.14 19.51
N ARG A 606 -20.76 -8.75 18.32
CA ARG A 606 -21.57 -9.97 18.14
C ARG A 606 -21.12 -11.13 19.03
N GLU A 607 -19.81 -11.35 19.19
CA GLU A 607 -19.29 -12.45 20.02
C GLU A 607 -19.65 -12.27 21.50
N ALA A 608 -19.54 -11.05 22.01
CA ALA A 608 -19.91 -10.70 23.38
C ALA A 608 -21.39 -10.95 23.65
N LEU A 609 -22.27 -10.59 22.70
CA LEU A 609 -23.70 -10.85 22.79
C LEU A 609 -23.99 -12.35 22.83
N VAL A 610 -23.41 -13.13 21.90
CA VAL A 610 -23.57 -14.59 21.87
C VAL A 610 -23.06 -15.23 23.16
N PHE A 611 -21.92 -14.76 23.68
CA PHE A 611 -21.37 -15.25 24.94
C PHE A 611 -22.33 -15.00 26.10
N VAL A 612 -22.90 -13.79 26.21
CA VAL A 612 -23.85 -13.47 27.28
C VAL A 612 -25.16 -14.24 27.12
N GLU A 613 -25.72 -14.32 25.90
CA GLU A 613 -26.93 -15.11 25.61
C GLU A 613 -26.76 -16.59 26.03
N LYS A 614 -25.60 -17.17 25.76
CA LYS A 614 -25.30 -18.58 26.08
C LYS A 614 -25.27 -18.86 27.58
N HIS A 615 -24.82 -17.90 28.41
CA HIS A 615 -24.51 -18.16 29.82
C HIS A 615 -25.44 -17.46 30.83
N MET A 616 -26.34 -16.58 30.37
CA MET A 616 -27.27 -15.83 31.21
C MET A 616 -28.74 -16.25 30.97
N PRO A 617 -29.54 -16.49 32.03
CA PRO A 617 -30.97 -16.74 31.88
C PRO A 617 -31.72 -15.46 31.51
N LEU A 618 -32.90 -15.59 30.88
CA LEU A 618 -33.72 -14.46 30.40
C LEU A 618 -33.90 -13.30 31.40
N PRO A 619 -34.16 -13.52 32.71
CA PRO A 619 -34.26 -12.42 33.68
C PRO A 619 -32.97 -11.58 33.80
N GLY A 620 -31.81 -12.22 33.64
CA GLY A 620 -30.50 -11.58 33.68
C GLY A 620 -30.15 -10.78 32.42
N LEU A 621 -30.92 -10.92 31.34
CA LEU A 621 -30.77 -10.14 30.11
C LEU A 621 -31.55 -8.81 30.14
N LYS A 622 -32.47 -8.62 31.10
CA LYS A 622 -33.24 -7.36 31.22
C LYS A 622 -32.37 -6.11 31.41
N PRO A 623 -31.34 -6.11 32.28
CA PRO A 623 -30.44 -4.96 32.40
C PRO A 623 -29.65 -4.72 31.10
N LEU A 624 -29.26 -5.80 30.41
CA LEU A 624 -28.55 -5.72 29.13
C LEU A 624 -29.36 -5.00 28.06
N LEU A 625 -30.68 -5.27 27.96
CA LEU A 625 -31.55 -4.58 27.00
C LEU A 625 -31.53 -3.05 27.21
N THR A 626 -31.46 -2.59 28.45
CA THR A 626 -31.37 -1.16 28.76
C THR A 626 -30.05 -0.57 28.27
N THR A 627 -28.95 -1.28 28.53
CA THR A 627 -27.60 -0.91 28.07
C THR A 627 -27.50 -0.87 26.54
N LEU A 628 -28.01 -1.90 25.84
CA LEU A 628 -27.93 -2.01 24.38
C LEU A 628 -28.75 -0.94 23.65
N ARG A 629 -29.87 -0.49 24.22
CA ARG A 629 -30.62 0.66 23.68
C ARG A 629 -29.79 1.95 23.72
N GLY A 630 -29.00 2.14 24.78
CA GLY A 630 -28.04 3.24 24.88
C GLY A 630 -26.99 3.15 23.77
N ALA A 631 -26.34 1.98 23.65
CA ALA A 631 -25.34 1.71 22.64
C ALA A 631 -25.87 1.87 21.19
N TRP A 632 -27.11 1.45 20.92
CA TRP A 632 -27.77 1.64 19.62
C TRP A 632 -27.85 3.11 19.19
N LYS A 633 -28.07 4.02 20.17
CA LYS A 633 -28.15 5.46 19.91
C LYS A 633 -26.77 6.07 19.72
N SER A 634 -25.80 5.71 20.56
CA SER A 634 -24.47 6.34 20.60
C SER A 634 -23.45 5.75 19.62
N ALA A 635 -23.66 4.53 19.10
CA ALA A 635 -22.70 3.82 18.25
C ALA A 635 -23.38 3.19 17.00
N PRO A 636 -23.59 3.97 15.91
CA PRO A 636 -24.24 3.50 14.70
C PRO A 636 -23.61 2.25 14.07
N GLN A 637 -22.29 2.11 14.17
CA GLN A 637 -21.51 0.98 13.66
C GLN A 637 -21.89 -0.37 14.30
N LEU A 638 -22.40 -0.35 15.54
CA LEU A 638 -22.78 -1.56 16.28
C LEU A 638 -24.21 -2.02 15.97
N ARG A 639 -25.03 -1.18 15.32
CA ARG A 639 -26.45 -1.48 15.08
C ARG A 639 -26.66 -2.80 14.34
N THR A 640 -25.78 -3.13 13.40
CA THR A 640 -25.80 -4.42 12.68
C THR A 640 -25.64 -5.61 13.63
N ASP A 641 -24.74 -5.51 14.61
CA ASP A 641 -24.48 -6.58 15.57
C ASP A 641 -25.59 -6.67 16.64
N LEU A 642 -26.14 -5.52 17.04
CA LEU A 642 -27.20 -5.44 18.06
C LEU A 642 -28.58 -5.84 17.52
N ALA A 643 -28.86 -5.62 16.24
CA ALA A 643 -30.20 -5.81 15.66
C ALA A 643 -30.73 -7.24 15.85
N GLY A 644 -29.88 -8.25 15.66
CA GLY A 644 -30.26 -9.65 15.85
C GLY A 644 -30.67 -9.96 17.30
N PHE A 645 -29.95 -9.40 18.27
CA PHE A 645 -30.24 -9.56 19.70
C PHE A 645 -31.56 -8.88 20.07
N LEU A 646 -31.75 -7.63 19.64
CA LEU A 646 -32.97 -6.85 19.90
C LEU A 646 -34.21 -7.49 19.27
N SER A 647 -34.10 -8.09 18.08
CA SER A 647 -35.21 -8.80 17.44
C SER A 647 -35.68 -10.03 18.25
N ARG A 648 -34.76 -10.74 18.92
CA ARG A 648 -35.09 -11.94 19.73
C ARG A 648 -35.57 -11.60 21.13
N HIS A 649 -34.88 -10.68 21.80
CA HIS A 649 -35.03 -10.47 23.24
C HIS A 649 -35.60 -9.09 23.60
N GLY A 650 -35.66 -8.16 22.65
CA GLY A 650 -36.16 -6.81 22.87
C GLY A 650 -37.68 -6.74 23.04
N THR A 651 -38.12 -5.55 23.45
CA THR A 651 -39.54 -5.17 23.47
C THR A 651 -40.07 -4.98 22.05
N GLU A 652 -41.38 -4.85 21.89
CA GLU A 652 -42.02 -4.65 20.59
C GLU A 652 -41.44 -3.47 19.80
N GLU A 653 -41.14 -2.37 20.49
CA GLU A 653 -40.47 -1.20 19.90
C GLU A 653 -39.03 -1.51 19.44
N ASP A 654 -38.27 -2.27 20.22
CA ASP A 654 -36.90 -2.66 19.86
C ASP A 654 -36.90 -3.57 18.62
N ARG A 655 -37.86 -4.50 18.54
CA ARG A 655 -38.02 -5.39 17.37
C ARG A 655 -38.39 -4.60 16.13
N LYS A 656 -39.25 -3.58 16.27
CA LYS A 656 -39.61 -2.68 15.18
C LYS A 656 -38.40 -1.91 14.66
N ILE A 657 -37.65 -1.25 15.55
CA ILE A 657 -36.42 -0.51 15.21
C ILE A 657 -35.38 -1.43 14.54
N ALA A 658 -35.17 -2.63 15.08
CA ALA A 658 -34.25 -3.61 14.50
C ALA A 658 -34.70 -4.06 13.10
N SER A 659 -36.01 -4.29 12.92
CA SER A 659 -36.59 -4.66 11.62
C SER A 659 -36.47 -3.55 10.57
N GLU A 660 -36.63 -2.29 10.97
CA GLU A 660 -36.49 -1.14 10.08
C GLU A 660 -35.03 -0.92 9.67
N PHE A 661 -34.08 -1.09 10.59
CA PHE A 661 -32.65 -1.02 10.29
C PHE A 661 -32.18 -2.15 9.36
N GLN A 662 -32.79 -3.34 9.46
CA GLN A 662 -32.50 -4.47 8.57
C GLN A 662 -33.12 -4.31 7.17
N ARG A 663 -33.97 -3.30 6.93
CA ARG A 663 -34.50 -3.01 5.59
C ARG A 663 -33.44 -2.27 4.77
N PRO A 664 -33.20 -2.66 3.50
CA PRO A 664 -32.23 -1.97 2.64
C PRO A 664 -32.65 -0.51 2.36
N PRO A 665 -31.70 0.42 2.19
CA PRO A 665 -32.00 1.82 1.89
C PRO A 665 -32.64 1.98 0.50
N THR A 666 -33.69 2.79 0.45
CA THR A 666 -34.51 3.09 -0.74
C THR A 666 -34.02 4.31 -1.51
N THR A 667 -32.71 4.49 -1.73
CA THR A 667 -32.23 5.53 -2.66
C THR A 667 -32.43 5.08 -4.10
N ARG A 668 -33.62 5.34 -4.66
CA ARG A 668 -33.85 5.30 -6.12
C ARG A 668 -33.04 6.42 -6.77
N ILE A 669 -32.32 6.11 -7.85
CA ILE A 669 -31.71 7.12 -8.71
C ILE A 669 -32.84 7.88 -9.41
N ASP A 670 -32.78 9.21 -9.48
CA ASP A 670 -33.73 9.98 -10.29
C ASP A 670 -33.41 9.77 -11.78
N LEU A 671 -34.25 8.97 -12.45
CA LEU A 671 -34.14 8.71 -13.89
C LEU A 671 -34.94 9.70 -14.74
N THR A 672 -35.59 10.71 -14.16
CA THR A 672 -36.38 11.69 -14.92
C THR A 672 -35.55 12.35 -16.05
N PRO A 673 -34.30 12.79 -15.82
CA PRO A 673 -33.47 13.36 -16.89
C PRO A 673 -33.11 12.33 -17.99
N PHE A 674 -32.95 11.07 -17.62
CA PHE A 674 -32.64 9.99 -18.56
C PHE A 674 -33.87 9.64 -19.42
N ALA A 675 -35.06 9.63 -18.82
CA ALA A 675 -36.32 9.41 -19.53
C ALA A 675 -36.58 10.50 -20.56
N GLU A 676 -36.31 11.78 -20.24
CA GLU A 676 -36.38 12.87 -21.23
C GLU A 676 -35.34 12.72 -22.34
N LYS A 677 -34.11 12.31 -22.00
CA LYS A 677 -33.05 12.03 -22.99
C LYS A 677 -33.46 10.94 -23.98
N MET A 678 -34.13 9.87 -23.54
CA MET A 678 -34.57 8.80 -24.46
C MET A 678 -35.60 9.25 -25.50
N LYS A 679 -36.37 10.32 -25.23
CA LYS A 679 -37.38 10.83 -26.18
C LYS A 679 -36.77 11.53 -27.39
N ILE A 680 -35.56 12.07 -27.26
CA ILE A 680 -34.88 12.84 -28.31
C ILE A 680 -33.86 12.02 -29.11
N VAL A 681 -33.71 10.73 -28.81
CA VAL A 681 -32.79 9.83 -29.51
C VAL A 681 -33.37 9.46 -30.88
N ASP A 682 -32.57 9.65 -31.92
CA ASP A 682 -32.87 9.19 -33.29
C ASP A 682 -32.38 7.74 -33.47
N TRP A 683 -33.23 6.79 -33.08
CA TRP A 683 -32.88 5.37 -33.00
C TRP A 683 -32.58 4.71 -34.35
N GLU A 684 -33.07 5.28 -35.45
CA GLU A 684 -32.85 4.75 -36.81
C GLU A 684 -31.45 5.03 -37.33
N LYS A 685 -30.70 5.95 -36.70
CA LYS A 685 -29.33 6.32 -37.08
C LYS A 685 -28.24 5.56 -36.32
N GLY A 686 -28.62 4.59 -35.49
CA GLY A 686 -27.67 3.80 -34.72
C GLY A 686 -26.73 2.98 -35.62
N ASP A 687 -25.43 3.09 -35.36
CA ASP A 687 -24.40 2.27 -36.00
C ASP A 687 -23.94 1.15 -35.06
N SER A 688 -24.04 -0.08 -35.54
CA SER A 688 -23.71 -1.25 -34.75
C SER A 688 -22.21 -1.41 -34.43
N THR A 689 -21.31 -0.91 -35.28
CA THR A 689 -19.86 -0.93 -35.04
C THR A 689 -19.48 0.08 -33.96
N ARG A 690 -20.01 1.31 -34.03
CA ARG A 690 -19.86 2.28 -32.92
C ARG A 690 -20.54 1.79 -31.66
N GLY A 691 -21.68 1.12 -31.79
CA GLY A 691 -22.40 0.49 -30.69
C GLY A 691 -21.59 -0.59 -29.96
N GLN A 692 -20.76 -1.33 -30.69
CA GLN A 692 -19.82 -2.29 -30.08
C GLN A 692 -18.76 -1.58 -29.24
N ALA A 693 -18.24 -0.43 -29.70
CA ALA A 693 -17.31 0.39 -28.94
C ALA A 693 -17.98 0.98 -27.69
N THR A 694 -19.23 1.45 -27.81
CA THR A 694 -20.04 1.91 -26.66
C THR A 694 -20.28 0.77 -25.65
N TYR A 695 -20.59 -0.44 -26.13
CA TYR A 695 -20.77 -1.63 -25.30
C TYR A 695 -19.50 -2.01 -24.52
N ALA A 696 -18.32 -1.85 -25.12
CA ALA A 696 -17.04 -2.04 -24.44
C ALA A 696 -16.74 -0.90 -23.45
N ARG A 697 -16.98 0.36 -23.84
CA ARG A 697 -16.74 1.56 -23.02
C ARG A 697 -17.52 1.56 -21.70
N TYR A 698 -18.77 1.08 -21.73
CA TYR A 698 -19.59 0.91 -20.51
C TYR A 698 -19.35 -0.42 -19.78
N ASN A 699 -18.28 -1.16 -20.12
CA ASN A 699 -17.87 -2.42 -19.51
C ASN A 699 -18.93 -3.54 -19.54
N CYS A 700 -19.85 -3.52 -20.50
CA CYS A 700 -20.86 -4.55 -20.64
C CYS A 700 -20.23 -5.92 -21.01
N THR A 701 -19.09 -5.90 -21.71
CA THR A 701 -18.31 -7.09 -22.09
C THR A 701 -17.84 -7.91 -20.89
N THR A 702 -17.48 -7.26 -19.79
CA THR A 702 -16.99 -7.92 -18.57
C THR A 702 -18.01 -8.89 -17.99
N CYS A 703 -19.30 -8.56 -18.06
CA CYS A 703 -20.35 -9.38 -17.44
C CYS A 703 -21.14 -10.24 -18.43
N HIS A 704 -21.24 -9.82 -19.69
CA HIS A 704 -22.20 -10.40 -20.66
C HIS A 704 -21.54 -11.10 -21.87
N SER A 705 -20.21 -11.30 -21.89
CA SER A 705 -19.48 -12.03 -22.93
C SER A 705 -19.01 -13.43 -22.48
N GLY A 706 -18.72 -14.35 -23.41
CA GLY A 706 -18.13 -15.67 -23.10
C GLY A 706 -19.10 -16.78 -22.64
N ASN A 707 -18.55 -17.93 -22.24
CA ASN A 707 -19.27 -19.16 -21.83
C ASN A 707 -19.53 -19.29 -20.31
N ARG A 708 -18.98 -18.38 -19.50
CA ARG A 708 -19.17 -18.28 -18.04
C ARG A 708 -19.37 -16.80 -17.73
N ARG A 709 -20.60 -16.39 -17.38
CA ARG A 709 -21.06 -14.99 -17.40
C ARG A 709 -21.50 -14.57 -16.02
N LEU A 710 -21.06 -13.39 -15.57
CA LEU A 710 -21.55 -12.72 -14.35
C LEU A 710 -22.98 -12.15 -14.51
N GLY A 711 -23.42 -11.97 -15.76
CA GLY A 711 -24.77 -11.51 -16.09
C GLY A 711 -25.47 -12.44 -17.08
N PRO A 712 -26.80 -12.32 -17.24
CA PRO A 712 -27.54 -13.11 -18.21
C PRO A 712 -27.05 -12.86 -19.64
N SER A 713 -27.35 -13.81 -20.54
CA SER A 713 -27.18 -13.61 -21.98
C SER A 713 -27.94 -12.39 -22.46
N LEU A 714 -27.25 -11.50 -23.19
CA LEU A 714 -27.87 -10.40 -23.91
C LEU A 714 -28.23 -10.74 -25.37
N ARG A 715 -27.97 -11.97 -25.83
CA ARG A 715 -28.45 -12.41 -27.15
C ARG A 715 -29.97 -12.26 -27.25
N ASN A 716 -30.46 -11.70 -28.34
CA ASN A 716 -31.87 -11.37 -28.59
C ASN A 716 -32.52 -10.57 -27.43
N ILE A 717 -31.79 -9.75 -26.69
CA ILE A 717 -32.35 -9.01 -25.56
C ILE A 717 -33.43 -8.01 -26.00
N THR A 718 -33.26 -7.41 -27.18
CA THR A 718 -34.22 -6.44 -27.77
C THR A 718 -35.54 -7.08 -28.22
N LYS A 719 -35.59 -8.42 -28.36
CA LYS A 719 -36.85 -9.16 -28.57
C LYS A 719 -37.57 -9.48 -27.26
N ARG A 720 -36.86 -9.46 -26.12
CA ARG A 720 -37.39 -9.81 -24.79
C ARG A 720 -37.84 -8.60 -23.99
N PHE A 721 -37.22 -7.44 -24.23
CA PHE A 721 -37.56 -6.19 -23.57
C PHE A 721 -37.82 -5.13 -24.63
N ASN A 722 -38.86 -4.32 -24.43
CA ASN A 722 -39.00 -3.10 -25.21
C ASN A 722 -37.89 -2.12 -24.83
N ARG A 723 -37.61 -1.17 -25.72
CA ARG A 723 -36.50 -0.23 -25.61
C ARG A 723 -36.47 0.53 -24.28
N ASN A 724 -37.61 1.07 -23.84
CA ASN A 724 -37.68 1.85 -22.60
C ASN A 724 -37.37 1.00 -21.36
N ASP A 725 -37.93 -0.21 -21.31
CA ASP A 725 -37.70 -1.13 -20.19
C ASP A 725 -36.27 -1.66 -20.18
N LEU A 726 -35.68 -1.93 -21.35
CA LEU A 726 -34.30 -2.36 -21.48
C LEU A 726 -33.33 -1.33 -20.86
N PHE A 727 -33.42 -0.07 -21.29
CA PHE A 727 -32.56 0.99 -20.77
C PHE A 727 -32.87 1.37 -19.32
N ARG A 728 -34.11 1.20 -18.87
CA ARG A 728 -34.47 1.33 -17.46
C ARG A 728 -33.80 0.25 -16.60
N HIS A 729 -33.84 -1.01 -17.01
CA HIS A 729 -33.19 -2.11 -16.28
C HIS A 729 -31.67 -1.99 -16.26
N ILE A 730 -31.06 -1.41 -17.31
CA ILE A 730 -29.62 -1.11 -17.33
C ILE A 730 -29.26 -0.05 -16.27
N ASN A 731 -30.08 0.99 -16.10
CA ASN A 731 -29.82 2.04 -15.12
C ASN A 731 -30.30 1.70 -13.70
N GLU A 732 -31.31 0.84 -13.56
CA GLU A 732 -31.82 0.31 -12.29
C GLU A 732 -31.69 -1.22 -12.23
N PRO A 733 -30.48 -1.78 -12.14
CA PRO A 733 -30.28 -3.24 -12.17
C PRO A 733 -30.80 -3.97 -10.92
N ASN A 734 -31.17 -3.23 -9.87
CA ASN A 734 -31.81 -3.76 -8.67
C ASN A 734 -33.35 -3.82 -8.79
N LEU A 735 -33.93 -3.28 -9.87
CA LEU A 735 -35.39 -3.21 -10.06
C LEU A 735 -36.03 -4.61 -10.17
N SER A 736 -35.31 -5.56 -10.78
CA SER A 736 -35.71 -6.95 -10.89
C SER A 736 -34.46 -7.83 -10.93
N LEU A 737 -34.01 -8.28 -9.75
CA LEU A 737 -32.82 -9.13 -9.61
C LEU A 737 -33.25 -10.57 -9.29
N SER A 738 -33.01 -11.48 -10.23
CA SER A 738 -33.21 -12.92 -9.99
C SER A 738 -32.19 -13.45 -8.98
N ASP A 739 -32.60 -14.41 -8.15
CA ASP A 739 -31.73 -15.09 -7.17
C ASP A 739 -30.47 -15.68 -7.81
N LEU A 740 -30.53 -16.07 -9.09
CA LEU A 740 -29.42 -16.63 -9.85
C LEU A 740 -28.26 -15.64 -10.12
N TYR A 741 -28.51 -14.33 -10.03
CA TYR A 741 -27.51 -13.29 -10.31
C TYR A 741 -27.21 -12.42 -9.08
N LYS A 742 -27.55 -12.90 -7.88
CA LYS A 742 -27.20 -12.24 -6.62
C LYS A 742 -25.72 -12.46 -6.32
N ALA A 743 -24.99 -11.36 -6.12
CA ALA A 743 -23.65 -11.43 -5.58
C ALA A 743 -23.70 -12.09 -4.19
N THR A 744 -22.88 -13.10 -3.99
CA THR A 744 -22.71 -13.82 -2.73
C THR A 744 -21.31 -13.54 -2.21
N GLN A 745 -21.28 -13.02 -1.00
CA GLN A 745 -20.10 -12.73 -0.22
C GLN A 745 -19.85 -13.91 0.72
N ILE A 746 -18.78 -14.66 0.49
CA ILE A 746 -18.28 -15.69 1.41
C ILE A 746 -17.10 -15.11 2.18
N THR A 747 -17.15 -15.21 3.50
CA THR A 747 -16.04 -14.89 4.39
C THR A 747 -15.46 -16.19 4.88
N THR A 748 -14.17 -16.41 4.65
CA THR A 748 -13.38 -17.49 5.25
C THR A 748 -12.32 -16.89 6.17
N ALA A 749 -11.52 -17.73 6.82
CA ALA A 749 -10.34 -17.27 7.56
C ALA A 749 -9.29 -16.60 6.65
N GLU A 750 -9.34 -16.85 5.34
CA GLU A 750 -8.38 -16.39 4.34
C GLU A 750 -8.81 -15.07 3.68
N GLY A 751 -10.10 -14.72 3.74
CA GLY A 751 -10.58 -13.47 3.18
C GLY A 751 -12.08 -13.42 2.90
N VAL A 752 -12.48 -12.31 2.29
CA VAL A 752 -13.84 -12.09 1.79
C VAL A 752 -13.82 -12.24 0.29
N TYR A 753 -14.62 -13.17 -0.21
CA TYR A 753 -14.78 -13.49 -1.61
C TYR A 753 -16.17 -13.06 -2.05
N ILE A 754 -16.25 -12.27 -3.11
CA ILE A 754 -17.52 -11.83 -3.68
C ILE A 754 -17.61 -12.41 -5.08
N GLY A 755 -18.66 -13.19 -5.32
CA GLY A 755 -18.89 -13.81 -6.60
C GLY A 755 -20.32 -14.32 -6.72
N MET A 756 -20.69 -14.85 -7.88
CA MET A 756 -21.99 -15.50 -8.04
C MET A 756 -21.93 -16.92 -7.54
N LYS A 757 -22.92 -17.33 -6.75
CA LYS A 757 -23.00 -18.69 -6.25
C LYS A 757 -23.55 -19.61 -7.33
N VAL A 758 -22.66 -20.41 -7.93
CA VAL A 758 -23.00 -21.33 -9.03
C VAL A 758 -23.39 -22.72 -8.54
N TYR A 759 -22.94 -23.09 -7.34
CA TYR A 759 -23.30 -24.37 -6.73
C TYR A 759 -23.22 -24.29 -5.20
N SER A 760 -24.13 -24.96 -4.51
CA SER A 760 -24.11 -25.09 -3.04
C SER A 760 -24.70 -26.43 -2.62
N SER A 761 -24.01 -27.13 -1.72
CA SER A 761 -24.48 -28.34 -1.03
C SER A 761 -24.11 -28.28 0.45
N GLU A 762 -24.44 -29.33 1.22
CA GLU A 762 -24.03 -29.43 2.62
C GLU A 762 -22.51 -29.54 2.81
N ALA A 763 -21.78 -29.98 1.77
CA ALA A 763 -20.33 -30.17 1.83
C ALA A 763 -19.53 -28.97 1.30
N GLN A 764 -20.04 -28.25 0.28
CA GLN A 764 -19.27 -27.21 -0.41
C GLN A 764 -20.14 -26.11 -1.01
N THR A 765 -19.53 -24.94 -1.22
CA THR A 765 -20.09 -23.81 -1.98
C THR A 765 -19.09 -23.36 -3.03
N ILE A 766 -19.55 -23.09 -4.25
CA ILE A 766 -18.71 -22.63 -5.36
C ILE A 766 -19.14 -21.22 -5.77
N LEU A 767 -18.20 -20.27 -5.74
CA LEU A 767 -18.38 -18.91 -6.24
C LEU A 767 -17.67 -18.74 -7.58
N GLU A 768 -18.32 -18.06 -8.52
CA GLU A 768 -17.71 -17.54 -9.74
C GLU A 768 -17.41 -16.05 -9.55
N THR A 769 -16.14 -15.67 -9.65
CA THR A 769 -15.67 -14.29 -9.46
C THR A 769 -15.40 -13.60 -10.80
N GLY A 770 -15.28 -12.27 -10.79
CA GLY A 770 -15.27 -11.46 -12.02
C GLY A 770 -14.06 -11.61 -12.97
N SER A 771 -13.14 -12.51 -12.66
CA SER A 771 -11.94 -12.85 -13.44
C SER A 771 -12.07 -14.18 -14.22
N ASN A 772 -13.28 -14.72 -14.41
CA ASN A 772 -13.53 -16.09 -14.92
C ASN A 772 -13.00 -17.22 -14.01
N GLU A 773 -12.71 -16.90 -12.75
CA GLU A 773 -12.20 -17.84 -11.76
C GLU A 773 -13.34 -18.35 -10.86
N THR A 774 -13.47 -19.67 -10.78
CA THR A 774 -14.37 -20.32 -9.82
C THR A 774 -13.57 -20.71 -8.57
N ILE A 775 -14.00 -20.21 -7.42
CA ILE A 775 -13.40 -20.54 -6.12
C ILE A 775 -14.33 -21.53 -5.42
N ARG A 776 -13.78 -22.65 -4.97
CA ARG A 776 -14.51 -23.68 -4.23
C ARG A 776 -14.19 -23.53 -2.74
N PHE A 777 -15.23 -23.52 -1.93
CA PHE A 777 -15.15 -23.44 -0.48
C PHE A 777 -15.75 -24.71 0.13
N SER A 778 -15.02 -25.36 1.04
CA SER A 778 -15.64 -26.34 1.93
C SER A 778 -16.58 -25.61 2.87
N ARG A 779 -17.72 -26.23 3.23
CA ARG A 779 -18.70 -25.59 4.13
C ARG A 779 -18.10 -25.23 5.49
N HIS A 780 -17.11 -25.99 5.95
CA HIS A 780 -16.40 -25.78 7.22
C HIS A 780 -15.49 -24.54 7.20
N ASP A 781 -15.04 -24.12 6.02
CA ASP A 781 -14.12 -22.99 5.86
C ASP A 781 -14.88 -21.65 5.73
N ILE A 782 -16.20 -21.71 5.56
CA ILE A 782 -17.09 -20.55 5.43
C ILE A 782 -17.47 -20.06 6.83
N LEU A 783 -16.79 -19.00 7.28
CA LEU A 783 -17.10 -18.30 8.53
C LEU A 783 -18.42 -17.51 8.43
N SER A 784 -18.70 -16.93 7.27
CA SER A 784 -20.02 -16.35 7.00
C SER A 784 -20.34 -16.30 5.52
N GLU A 785 -21.61 -16.44 5.17
CA GLU A 785 -22.11 -16.27 3.81
C GLU A 785 -23.23 -15.24 3.82
N ARG A 786 -23.13 -14.22 2.96
CA ARG A 786 -24.13 -13.17 2.79
C ARG A 786 -24.44 -13.02 1.32
N SER A 787 -25.70 -13.02 0.93
CA SER A 787 -26.11 -12.65 -0.43
C SER A 787 -26.82 -11.30 -0.36
N PRO A 788 -26.10 -10.16 -0.41
CA PRO A 788 -26.74 -8.86 -0.46
C PRO A 788 -27.76 -8.82 -1.61
N ASN A 789 -28.93 -8.24 -1.36
CA ASN A 789 -29.98 -8.10 -2.38
C ASN A 789 -29.65 -6.93 -3.35
N ARG A 790 -28.45 -6.97 -3.93
CA ARG A 790 -27.89 -5.93 -4.79
C ARG A 790 -27.21 -6.58 -6.00
N SER A 791 -27.48 -6.03 -7.17
CA SER A 791 -26.85 -6.42 -8.43
C SER A 791 -25.36 -6.04 -8.42
N PRO A 792 -24.47 -6.89 -8.95
CA PRO A 792 -23.09 -6.50 -9.24
C PRO A 792 -22.99 -5.44 -10.36
N MET A 793 -24.04 -5.26 -11.16
CA MET A 793 -24.12 -4.19 -12.16
C MET A 793 -24.31 -2.82 -11.48
N PRO A 794 -23.48 -1.80 -11.80
CA PRO A 794 -23.65 -0.45 -11.25
C PRO A 794 -24.98 0.17 -11.64
N ALA A 795 -25.60 0.90 -10.71
CA ALA A 795 -26.82 1.66 -10.99
C ALA A 795 -26.45 3.03 -11.62
N GLY A 796 -27.25 3.50 -12.58
CA GLY A 796 -27.04 4.76 -13.30
C GLY A 796 -25.97 4.70 -14.40
N LEU A 797 -25.64 3.49 -14.89
CA LEU A 797 -24.53 3.23 -15.82
C LEU A 797 -24.56 4.12 -17.08
N LEU A 798 -25.74 4.43 -17.62
CA LEU A 798 -25.91 5.17 -18.87
C LEU A 798 -26.37 6.63 -18.67
N LEU A 799 -26.32 7.15 -17.45
CA LEU A 799 -26.72 8.55 -17.19
C LEU A 799 -25.88 9.55 -17.99
N GLY A 800 -24.58 9.25 -18.18
CA GLY A 800 -23.64 10.06 -18.95
C GLY A 800 -23.68 9.86 -20.47
N ALA A 801 -24.47 8.90 -20.99
CA ALA A 801 -24.46 8.58 -22.41
C ALA A 801 -25.09 9.69 -23.26
N SER A 802 -24.52 9.95 -24.44
CA SER A 802 -25.11 10.86 -25.43
C SER A 802 -26.30 10.19 -26.14
N PRO A 803 -27.22 10.97 -26.76
CA PRO A 803 -28.31 10.37 -27.54
C PRO A 803 -27.83 9.45 -28.67
N GLU A 804 -26.73 9.82 -29.34
CA GLU A 804 -26.11 9.03 -30.41
C GLU A 804 -25.54 7.72 -29.88
N GLU A 805 -24.86 7.75 -28.73
CA GLU A 805 -24.33 6.55 -28.08
C GLU A 805 -25.44 5.57 -27.68
N LEU A 806 -26.62 6.06 -27.28
CA LEU A 806 -27.77 5.23 -26.97
C LEU A 806 -28.33 4.54 -28.23
N ALA A 807 -28.44 5.27 -29.34
CA ALA A 807 -28.87 4.71 -30.63
C ALA A 807 -27.88 3.65 -31.14
N ASP A 808 -26.59 3.95 -31.10
CA ASP A 808 -25.51 3.05 -31.50
C ASP A 808 -25.52 1.78 -30.63
N LEU A 809 -25.58 1.93 -29.30
CA LEU A 809 -25.65 0.79 -28.37
C LEU A 809 -26.86 -0.09 -28.64
N TYR A 810 -28.03 0.51 -28.89
CA TYR A 810 -29.24 -0.24 -29.21
C TYR A 810 -29.11 -1.01 -30.54
N ALA A 811 -28.55 -0.38 -31.58
CA ALA A 811 -28.30 -1.03 -32.88
C ALA A 811 -27.32 -2.22 -32.76
N TYR A 812 -26.35 -2.15 -31.86
CA TYR A 812 -25.47 -3.29 -31.54
C TYR A 812 -26.22 -4.40 -30.78
N LEU A 813 -27.01 -4.05 -29.76
CA LEU A 813 -27.80 -5.03 -28.99
C LEU A 813 -28.85 -5.75 -29.84
N GLU A 814 -29.35 -5.13 -30.92
CA GLU A 814 -30.24 -5.78 -31.89
C GLU A 814 -29.56 -6.88 -32.72
N LYS A 815 -28.24 -6.80 -32.90
CA LYS A 815 -27.45 -7.79 -33.66
C LYS A 815 -26.89 -8.94 -32.80
N LEU A 816 -26.95 -8.85 -31.47
CA LEU A 816 -26.53 -9.90 -30.52
C LEU A 816 -27.56 -11.02 -30.42
#